data_AF-A0A915TZR1-F1
#
_entry.id   AF-A0A915TZR1-F1
#
_cell.length_a   1.000
_cell.length_b   1.000
_cell.length_c   1.000
_cell.angle_alpha   90.00
_cell.angle_beta   90.00
_cell.angle_gamma   90.00
#
_symmetry.space_group_name_H-M   'P 1'
#
loop_
_entity.id
_entity.type
_entity.pdbx_description
1 polymer ?
#
loop_
_entity_poly.entity_id
_entity_poly.type
_entity_poly.pdbx_seq_one_letter_code
_entity_poly.pdbx_strand_id
1 'polypeptide(L)'
;MNATGRFTLPGLLLFLLLGCTAPPAHGAGNLTRNSARECAICHFRWIDQFVQGYGTVLTPLETEDVAGTELMCLSCHDGSTDDSRKKVWILDRHKTGIIPSDKVKIPKLFPLSHDGKIVCATCHSAHGVPTDTSIERTIFLRISEKESIMCEMCHVGKTDTSHNHPLHSGDRPLPEAIFKAGAVPSDRDPRQVICESCHTAHGGVERNLLLPASDSTLCITCHEKRIDPKESPRTSHENHPVRVVMKEDRLPRGQVTFTGRDNSVQCLSCHLIHREKKPGQPLPPKSGPTRYDYILIQPESDSSLCLLCHREKASGPGGSTSTGTNHPINKSFKQPPGTTRYYQGPGHTLQCRTCHRPHQAAPGSRGLVLPEKTVCSSCHTSEAMVVATDHDLRITAPKSQNRLKQTPERAGVCSPCHVPHNGGGRYLWARPTGKQGPDSALCQDCHRQGREAGKKTIGKVTHPVDVVFKRKVDLPLATGDDNIGRIQCHTCHNPHQWRPGDPAPGTGHNEEGDASSSFLRKTSGADPSLCRTCHEKESFVADTDHDLHLTAPKAKNSAGRTVTQDGICSPCHVVHNGTGPRLWARTLPGNPSRSDLCRSCHRTGGVAKAKTTGKNSHPVSVPVEEKVNLPLSGQGKNGNNMECETCHNPHQWSGDQATTGPGRKVEGTEATSFLRIPNLEKPLLCRECHRREYLVTGTDHDLRYTAPDSKNARGQKAVSGSACAPCHGIHNAANRVVLWNAPLMKGRKGDDFMEKACYGCHNPRGAGKEKLVQVGSHPRRIYFGYRLPYSSTLLDDPSSPDGIPLFTGDGRTAVTGEISCPTCHDPHVWQAGQSRPGNGRNIEGSPVNSFLRREVRKKLCYECHGIDTLFLYRYYHVTKERQKIKGHYSPGFPLNP
;
A
#
# COMPACT_ATOMS: atom_id res chain seq x y z
N MET A 1 -67.84 12.31 15.30
CA MET A 1 -68.71 13.15 14.45
C MET A 1 -69.66 12.23 13.69
N ASN A 2 -70.96 12.39 13.96
CA ASN A 2 -72.19 12.03 13.22
C ASN A 2 -72.26 10.68 12.48
N ALA A 3 -73.06 9.72 12.96
CA ALA A 3 -74.51 9.51 12.72
C ALA A 3 -74.71 8.58 11.51
N THR A 4 -75.51 7.49 11.50
CA THR A 4 -76.92 7.25 11.88
C THR A 4 -77.14 5.71 11.95
N GLY A 5 -77.82 5.10 12.94
CA GLY A 5 -79.28 4.93 13.07
C GLY A 5 -79.76 3.60 12.43
N ARG A 6 -80.69 2.77 12.92
CA ARG A 6 -81.62 2.75 14.06
C ARG A 6 -82.12 1.29 14.24
N PHE A 7 -82.52 0.99 15.47
CA PHE A 7 -83.36 -0.13 15.94
C PHE A 7 -84.74 -0.19 15.26
N THR A 8 -85.38 -1.37 15.24
CA THR A 8 -86.71 -1.65 15.87
C THR A 8 -87.12 -3.14 15.79
N LEU A 9 -87.40 -3.73 16.96
CA LEU A 9 -88.33 -4.86 17.25
C LEU A 9 -89.78 -4.50 16.81
N PRO A 10 -90.81 -5.39 16.76
CA PRO A 10 -91.24 -6.40 17.78
C PRO A 10 -91.75 -7.72 17.11
N GLY A 11 -92.28 -8.78 17.72
CA GLY A 11 -92.93 -9.09 18.99
C GLY A 11 -94.22 -9.89 18.71
N LEU A 12 -94.53 -10.84 19.61
CA LEU A 12 -95.83 -11.49 19.88
C LEU A 12 -96.21 -12.85 19.22
N LEU A 13 -96.08 -13.89 20.08
CA LEU A 13 -97.06 -14.92 20.51
C LEU A 13 -98.19 -15.38 19.57
N LEU A 14 -98.47 -16.70 19.53
CA LEU A 14 -99.48 -17.38 20.39
C LEU A 14 -99.51 -18.93 20.21
N PHE A 15 -99.43 -19.65 21.34
CA PHE A 15 -100.07 -20.92 21.81
C PHE A 15 -100.41 -22.08 20.84
N LEU A 16 -100.31 -23.38 21.19
CA LEU A 16 -100.86 -24.12 22.35
C LEU A 16 -100.05 -25.43 22.58
N LEU A 17 -99.63 -25.75 23.83
CA LEU A 17 -100.13 -26.84 24.72
C LEU A 17 -99.95 -28.28 24.16
N LEU A 18 -99.44 -29.33 24.84
CA LEU A 18 -99.47 -29.76 26.25
C LEU A 18 -98.58 -31.03 26.40
N GLY A 19 -98.03 -31.28 27.59
CA GLY A 19 -98.04 -32.64 28.19
C GLY A 19 -96.76 -33.48 28.18
N CYS A 20 -96.18 -33.63 29.38
CA CYS A 20 -95.15 -34.60 29.74
C CYS A 20 -95.51 -36.07 29.46
N THR A 21 -94.53 -36.88 29.03
CA THR A 21 -94.02 -38.12 29.66
C THR A 21 -93.29 -38.99 28.62
N ALA A 22 -92.10 -39.48 28.97
CA ALA A 22 -91.26 -40.31 28.11
C ALA A 22 -91.86 -41.72 27.90
N PRO A 23 -91.67 -42.30 26.70
CA PRO A 23 -91.46 -43.75 26.55
C PRO A 23 -90.09 -44.04 25.89
N PRO A 24 -89.59 -45.29 25.97
CA PRO A 24 -88.16 -45.59 25.87
C PRO A 24 -87.65 -45.67 24.44
N ALA A 25 -86.34 -45.52 24.32
CA ALA A 25 -85.56 -45.88 23.14
C ALA A 25 -85.80 -47.33 22.71
N HIS A 26 -86.27 -47.51 21.48
CA HIS A 26 -86.06 -48.66 20.61
C HIS A 26 -86.01 -48.05 19.19
N GLY A 27 -84.94 -48.12 18.41
CA GLY A 27 -84.11 -49.28 18.14
C GLY A 27 -84.31 -49.64 16.66
N ALA A 28 -83.31 -49.32 15.84
CA ALA A 28 -83.04 -49.85 14.52
C ALA A 28 -84.17 -49.87 13.47
N GLY A 29 -84.02 -49.00 12.45
CA GLY A 29 -84.56 -49.26 11.13
C GLY A 29 -84.12 -50.64 10.63
N ASN A 30 -85.10 -51.44 10.24
CA ASN A 30 -85.00 -52.85 9.92
C ASN A 30 -84.23 -53.08 8.60
N LEU A 31 -82.91 -53.28 8.68
CA LEU A 31 -82.07 -53.82 7.60
C LEU A 31 -82.02 -55.35 7.70
N THR A 32 -83.12 -56.03 7.37
CA THR A 32 -83.15 -57.48 7.20
C THR A 32 -83.56 -57.84 5.76
N ARG A 33 -82.67 -57.49 4.82
CA ARG A 33 -82.48 -58.18 3.54
C ARG A 33 -80.98 -58.38 3.31
N ASN A 34 -80.52 -59.58 3.65
CA ASN A 34 -79.25 -60.21 3.25
C ASN A 34 -77.99 -59.33 3.15
N SER A 35 -77.71 -58.52 4.18
CA SER A 35 -76.49 -57.72 4.28
C SER A 35 -75.21 -58.57 4.26
N ALA A 36 -75.28 -59.83 4.68
CA ALA A 36 -74.14 -60.76 4.63
C ALA A 36 -73.64 -61.03 3.20
N ARG A 37 -74.53 -61.09 2.19
CA ARG A 37 -74.13 -61.28 0.77
C ARG A 37 -73.46 -60.05 0.16
N GLU A 38 -73.99 -58.86 0.47
CA GLU A 38 -73.41 -57.59 0.01
C GLU A 38 -72.06 -57.30 0.72
N CYS A 39 -71.96 -57.64 2.01
CA CYS A 39 -70.71 -57.53 2.76
C CYS A 39 -69.70 -58.63 2.39
N ALA A 40 -70.14 -59.79 1.89
CA ALA A 40 -69.27 -60.90 1.49
C ALA A 40 -68.38 -60.58 0.28
N ILE A 41 -68.70 -59.53 -0.49
CA ILE A 41 -67.84 -59.01 -1.56
C ILE A 41 -66.47 -58.59 -1.01
N CYS A 42 -66.43 -58.04 0.21
CA CYS A 42 -65.18 -57.61 0.87
C CYS A 42 -64.81 -58.48 2.08
N HIS A 43 -65.81 -59.10 2.72
CA HIS A 43 -65.67 -59.98 3.87
C HIS A 43 -66.12 -61.39 3.51
N PHE A 44 -65.38 -62.05 2.62
CA PHE A 44 -65.70 -63.40 2.14
C PHE A 44 -65.91 -64.43 3.26
N ARG A 45 -65.28 -64.23 4.43
CA ARG A 45 -65.46 -65.02 5.67
C ARG A 45 -66.84 -64.89 6.31
N TRP A 46 -67.63 -63.88 5.95
CA TRP A 46 -68.97 -63.63 6.48
C TRP A 46 -70.05 -64.38 5.68
N ILE A 47 -69.66 -65.17 4.68
CA ILE A 47 -70.52 -66.17 4.05
C ILE A 47 -70.71 -67.31 5.06
N ASP A 48 -71.96 -67.73 5.27
CA ASP A 48 -72.37 -68.70 6.31
C ASP A 48 -71.48 -69.97 6.39
N GLN A 49 -70.99 -70.47 5.25
CA GLN A 49 -70.13 -71.66 5.18
C GLN A 49 -68.73 -71.45 5.82
N PHE A 50 -68.14 -70.26 5.64
CA PHE A 50 -66.84 -69.93 6.25
C PHE A 50 -66.98 -69.62 7.75
N VAL A 51 -68.09 -69.03 8.17
CA VAL A 51 -68.43 -68.82 9.60
C VAL A 51 -68.55 -70.17 10.34
N GLN A 52 -69.01 -71.21 9.65
CA GLN A 52 -69.10 -72.58 10.17
C GLN A 52 -67.76 -73.33 10.20
N GLY A 53 -66.66 -72.72 9.71
CA GLY A 53 -65.31 -73.27 9.84
C GLY A 53 -64.88 -74.24 8.73
N TYR A 54 -65.57 -74.26 7.58
CA TYR A 54 -65.24 -75.14 6.46
C TYR A 54 -65.04 -74.35 5.15
N GLY A 55 -64.04 -74.73 4.35
CA GLY A 55 -63.81 -74.16 3.01
C GLY A 55 -64.79 -74.71 1.95
N THR A 56 -64.70 -74.21 0.72
CA THR A 56 -65.52 -74.68 -0.42
C THR A 56 -64.65 -75.35 -1.50
N VAL A 57 -65.29 -76.02 -2.45
CA VAL A 57 -64.61 -76.62 -3.63
C VAL A 57 -63.90 -75.55 -4.49
N LEU A 58 -64.39 -74.31 -4.46
CA LEU A 58 -63.83 -73.19 -5.24
C LEU A 58 -62.77 -72.40 -4.48
N THR A 59 -62.73 -72.45 -3.16
CA THR A 59 -61.79 -71.68 -2.33
C THR A 59 -61.60 -72.33 -0.95
N PRO A 60 -60.34 -72.60 -0.51
CA PRO A 60 -60.05 -73.18 0.81
C PRO A 60 -60.48 -72.25 1.96
N LEU A 61 -60.56 -72.78 3.19
CA LEU A 61 -60.92 -71.99 4.39
C LEU A 61 -59.90 -70.86 4.59
N GLU A 62 -60.35 -69.61 4.44
CA GLU A 62 -59.51 -68.43 4.62
C GLU A 62 -59.44 -68.06 6.12
N THR A 63 -58.25 -68.21 6.71
CA THR A 63 -58.03 -67.98 8.15
C THR A 63 -57.53 -66.58 8.47
N GLU A 64 -57.02 -65.86 7.48
CA GLU A 64 -56.46 -64.52 7.65
C GLU A 64 -57.52 -63.44 7.40
N ASP A 65 -57.34 -62.25 8.01
CA ASP A 65 -58.17 -61.08 7.71
C ASP A 65 -57.51 -60.29 6.57
N VAL A 66 -58.05 -60.45 5.37
CA VAL A 66 -57.55 -59.81 4.15
C VAL A 66 -58.33 -58.54 3.78
N ALA A 67 -59.31 -58.14 4.60
CA ALA A 67 -60.13 -56.95 4.35
C ALA A 67 -59.25 -55.70 4.41
N GLY A 68 -59.20 -54.95 3.30
CA GLY A 68 -58.38 -53.73 3.20
C GLY A 68 -56.91 -53.95 2.87
N THR A 69 -56.52 -55.17 2.51
CA THR A 69 -55.21 -55.46 1.88
C THR A 69 -55.15 -54.90 0.46
N GLU A 70 -53.95 -54.71 -0.06
CA GLU A 70 -53.74 -54.16 -1.41
C GLU A 70 -54.40 -55.00 -2.51
N LEU A 71 -54.31 -56.34 -2.42
CA LEU A 71 -54.90 -57.24 -3.39
C LEU A 71 -56.43 -57.18 -3.37
N MET A 72 -57.03 -57.06 -2.18
CA MET A 72 -58.48 -56.88 -2.03
C MET A 72 -58.93 -55.56 -2.67
N CYS A 73 -58.22 -54.46 -2.42
CA CYS A 73 -58.53 -53.18 -3.06
C CYS A 73 -58.36 -53.23 -4.59
N LEU A 74 -57.32 -53.93 -5.09
CA LEU A 74 -57.09 -54.08 -6.52
C LEU A 74 -58.21 -54.86 -7.21
N SER A 75 -58.86 -55.82 -6.54
CA SER A 75 -59.95 -56.61 -7.13
C SER A 75 -61.13 -55.75 -7.62
N CYS A 76 -61.36 -54.59 -6.99
CA CYS A 76 -62.39 -53.63 -7.37
C CYS A 76 -61.84 -52.46 -8.21
N HIS A 77 -60.52 -52.24 -8.17
CA HIS A 77 -59.81 -51.19 -8.90
C HIS A 77 -58.94 -51.76 -10.04
N ASP A 78 -59.32 -52.93 -10.57
CA ASP A 78 -58.59 -53.67 -11.61
C ASP A 78 -58.68 -53.02 -12.99
N GLY A 79 -59.46 -51.95 -13.12
CA GLY A 79 -59.69 -51.18 -14.33
C GLY A 79 -60.96 -51.58 -15.10
N SER A 80 -61.78 -52.48 -14.55
CA SER A 80 -63.04 -52.93 -15.17
C SER A 80 -64.16 -51.88 -15.20
N THR A 81 -64.20 -50.96 -14.22
CA THR A 81 -65.22 -49.91 -14.11
C THR A 81 -64.68 -48.52 -14.49
N ASP A 82 -63.56 -48.12 -13.88
CA ASP A 82 -62.76 -46.95 -14.26
C ASP A 82 -61.28 -47.28 -13.97
N ASP A 83 -60.39 -46.91 -14.88
CA ASP A 83 -58.98 -47.28 -14.78
C ASP A 83 -58.20 -46.35 -13.85
N SER A 84 -58.40 -46.57 -12.56
CA SER A 84 -57.69 -45.89 -11.48
C SER A 84 -56.29 -46.46 -11.20
N ARG A 85 -55.89 -47.55 -11.87
CA ARG A 85 -54.60 -48.24 -11.63
C ARG A 85 -53.42 -47.31 -11.85
N LYS A 86 -53.51 -46.44 -12.86
CA LYS A 86 -52.45 -45.47 -13.15
C LYS A 86 -52.14 -44.58 -11.94
N LYS A 87 -53.18 -44.07 -11.25
CA LYS A 87 -53.01 -43.18 -10.10
C LYS A 87 -52.63 -43.94 -8.83
N VAL A 88 -53.26 -45.09 -8.58
CA VAL A 88 -53.15 -45.78 -7.29
C VAL A 88 -52.02 -46.82 -7.24
N TRP A 89 -51.67 -47.47 -8.35
CA TRP A 89 -50.66 -48.55 -8.39
C TRP A 89 -49.45 -48.29 -9.30
N ILE A 90 -49.59 -47.57 -10.42
CA ILE A 90 -48.49 -47.39 -11.40
C ILE A 90 -47.61 -46.17 -11.06
N LEU A 91 -48.23 -45.02 -10.81
CA LEU A 91 -47.53 -43.81 -10.41
C LEU A 91 -47.19 -43.82 -8.92
N ASP A 92 -46.40 -42.83 -8.48
CA ASP A 92 -45.98 -42.79 -7.09
C ASP A 92 -47.17 -42.58 -6.15
N ARG A 93 -47.09 -43.23 -4.99
CA ARG A 93 -48.15 -43.30 -4.00
C ARG A 93 -47.58 -43.29 -2.60
N HIS A 94 -48.40 -42.89 -1.64
CA HIS A 94 -48.13 -43.09 -0.22
C HIS A 94 -47.89 -44.58 0.03
N LYS A 95 -46.73 -44.91 0.61
CA LYS A 95 -46.26 -46.30 0.66
C LYS A 95 -47.10 -47.13 1.64
N THR A 96 -47.54 -48.30 1.17
CA THR A 96 -48.22 -49.35 1.92
C THR A 96 -47.27 -50.53 2.17
N GLY A 97 -47.59 -51.41 3.12
CA GLY A 97 -46.78 -52.57 3.48
C GLY A 97 -45.52 -52.23 4.29
N ILE A 98 -45.38 -50.98 4.74
CA ILE A 98 -44.24 -50.50 5.53
C ILE A 98 -44.64 -50.22 6.97
N ILE A 99 -43.73 -50.44 7.91
CA ILE A 99 -43.89 -50.00 9.30
C ILE A 99 -43.68 -48.47 9.32
N PRO A 100 -44.61 -47.67 9.90
CA PRO A 100 -44.41 -46.24 10.04
C PRO A 100 -43.10 -45.91 10.77
N SER A 101 -42.33 -44.94 10.27
CA SER A 101 -41.13 -44.48 10.96
C SER A 101 -41.46 -43.76 12.27
N ASP A 102 -40.49 -43.68 13.18
CA ASP A 102 -40.55 -42.87 14.42
C ASP A 102 -40.82 -41.37 14.19
N LYS A 103 -40.64 -40.87 12.96
CA LYS A 103 -40.89 -39.48 12.56
C LYS A 103 -42.37 -39.13 12.27
N VAL A 104 -43.25 -40.13 12.19
CA VAL A 104 -44.68 -39.92 11.97
C VAL A 104 -45.46 -40.44 13.16
N LYS A 105 -46.55 -39.75 13.52
CA LYS A 105 -47.40 -40.16 14.64
C LYS A 105 -48.69 -40.71 14.05
N ILE A 106 -49.01 -41.98 14.24
CA ILE A 106 -50.26 -42.56 13.71
C ILE A 106 -51.35 -42.55 14.81
N PRO A 107 -52.38 -41.68 14.72
CA PRO A 107 -53.54 -41.75 15.60
C PRO A 107 -54.26 -43.08 15.54
N LYS A 108 -54.94 -43.46 16.63
CA LYS A 108 -55.79 -44.68 16.68
C LYS A 108 -56.87 -44.73 15.59
N LEU A 109 -57.30 -43.57 15.07
CA LEU A 109 -58.28 -43.47 13.98
C LEU A 109 -57.79 -44.13 12.67
N PHE A 110 -56.47 -44.22 12.47
CA PHE A 110 -55.84 -44.82 11.29
C PHE A 110 -55.24 -46.17 11.68
N PRO A 111 -56.00 -47.28 11.53
CA PRO A 111 -55.54 -48.58 11.96
C PRO A 111 -54.37 -49.07 11.10
N LEU A 112 -53.40 -49.71 11.74
CA LEU A 112 -52.34 -50.45 11.06
C LEU A 112 -52.78 -51.92 10.89
N SER A 113 -52.10 -52.66 10.02
CA SER A 113 -52.27 -54.11 9.95
C SER A 113 -51.91 -54.80 11.26
N HIS A 114 -52.20 -56.09 11.38
CA HIS A 114 -51.79 -56.90 12.54
C HIS A 114 -50.27 -56.85 12.79
N ASP A 115 -49.48 -56.75 11.72
CA ASP A 115 -48.01 -56.58 11.73
C ASP A 115 -47.55 -55.14 12.03
N GLY A 116 -48.46 -54.20 12.29
CA GLY A 116 -48.14 -52.79 12.50
C GLY A 116 -47.72 -52.04 11.22
N LYS A 117 -48.11 -52.53 10.03
CA LYS A 117 -47.80 -51.88 8.74
C LYS A 117 -48.92 -50.95 8.28
N ILE A 118 -48.58 -49.89 7.54
CA ILE A 118 -49.55 -49.04 6.83
C ILE A 118 -50.18 -49.85 5.70
N VAL A 119 -51.51 -49.88 5.63
CA VAL A 119 -52.28 -50.56 4.58
C VAL A 119 -53.32 -49.59 3.99
N CYS A 120 -54.00 -50.00 2.90
CA CYS A 120 -55.02 -49.16 2.26
C CYS A 120 -56.11 -48.75 3.26
N ALA A 121 -56.53 -49.69 4.11
CA ALA A 121 -57.50 -49.47 5.18
C ALA A 121 -57.00 -48.57 6.32
N THR A 122 -55.72 -48.16 6.34
CA THR A 122 -55.22 -47.16 7.28
C THR A 122 -55.83 -45.80 6.98
N CYS A 123 -55.94 -45.41 5.70
CA CYS A 123 -56.51 -44.12 5.29
C CYS A 123 -57.96 -44.24 4.80
N HIS A 124 -58.29 -45.37 4.16
CA HIS A 124 -59.61 -45.62 3.59
C HIS A 124 -60.49 -46.48 4.51
N SER A 125 -61.80 -46.32 4.36
CA SER A 125 -62.85 -47.16 4.91
C SER A 125 -63.84 -47.51 3.80
N ALA A 126 -64.15 -48.79 3.64
CA ALA A 126 -65.23 -49.23 2.75
C ALA A 126 -66.62 -48.92 3.33
N HIS A 127 -66.68 -48.56 4.62
CA HIS A 127 -67.90 -48.14 5.30
C HIS A 127 -67.98 -46.62 5.34
N GLY A 128 -69.15 -46.07 5.03
CA GLY A 128 -69.40 -44.63 4.99
C GLY A 128 -69.02 -43.93 6.29
N VAL A 129 -68.39 -42.76 6.18
CA VAL A 129 -68.13 -41.86 7.31
C VAL A 129 -69.32 -40.89 7.48
N PRO A 130 -69.72 -40.53 8.71
CA PRO A 130 -70.87 -39.65 8.95
C PRO A 130 -70.71 -38.19 8.47
N THR A 131 -69.53 -37.77 8.01
CA THR A 131 -69.15 -36.34 7.92
C THR A 131 -69.19 -35.73 6.51
N ASP A 132 -69.41 -36.51 5.45
CA ASP A 132 -69.63 -36.02 4.08
C ASP A 132 -70.51 -37.01 3.31
N THR A 133 -71.66 -36.56 2.81
CA THR A 133 -72.70 -37.41 2.18
C THR A 133 -72.66 -37.40 0.65
N SER A 134 -71.60 -36.86 0.03
CA SER A 134 -71.46 -36.89 -1.43
C SER A 134 -71.03 -38.28 -1.94
N ILE A 135 -71.88 -38.89 -2.78
CA ILE A 135 -71.69 -40.23 -3.40
C ILE A 135 -70.62 -40.22 -4.51
N GLU A 136 -70.15 -39.05 -4.95
CA GLU A 136 -69.35 -38.86 -6.16
C GLU A 136 -67.83 -39.09 -6.00
N ARG A 137 -67.36 -39.67 -4.89
CA ARG A 137 -65.95 -40.07 -4.70
C ARG A 137 -65.83 -41.45 -4.06
N THR A 138 -65.49 -42.45 -4.86
CA THR A 138 -65.46 -43.89 -4.50
C THR A 138 -64.31 -44.24 -3.53
N ILE A 139 -64.64 -45.01 -2.48
CA ILE A 139 -63.89 -45.44 -1.27
C ILE A 139 -63.57 -44.33 -0.26
N PHE A 140 -64.42 -44.23 0.77
CA PHE A 140 -64.42 -43.19 1.79
C PHE A 140 -63.08 -43.06 2.51
N LEU A 141 -62.54 -41.84 2.57
CA LEU A 141 -61.47 -41.54 3.53
C LEU A 141 -62.03 -41.64 4.95
N ARG A 142 -61.24 -42.14 5.91
CA ARG A 142 -61.68 -42.26 7.31
C ARG A 142 -61.96 -40.92 7.99
N ILE A 143 -61.49 -39.83 7.40
CA ILE A 143 -61.77 -38.46 7.81
C ILE A 143 -61.75 -37.58 6.55
N SER A 144 -62.44 -36.44 6.61
CA SER A 144 -62.32 -35.42 5.56
C SER A 144 -60.86 -34.96 5.43
N GLU A 145 -60.37 -34.88 4.21
CA GLU A 145 -59.03 -34.35 3.90
C GLU A 145 -59.06 -32.85 3.52
N LYS A 146 -60.17 -32.17 3.81
CA LYS A 146 -60.24 -30.71 3.64
C LYS A 146 -59.17 -30.05 4.50
N GLU A 147 -58.45 -29.09 3.92
CA GLU A 147 -57.37 -28.36 4.61
C GLU A 147 -56.26 -29.27 5.17
N SER A 148 -55.90 -30.36 4.49
CA SER A 148 -54.82 -31.28 4.89
C SER A 148 -54.98 -31.96 6.25
N ILE A 149 -56.19 -32.01 6.82
CA ILE A 149 -56.39 -32.47 8.21
C ILE A 149 -55.82 -33.88 8.42
N MET A 150 -56.03 -34.83 7.49
CA MET A 150 -55.52 -36.20 7.59
C MET A 150 -53.99 -36.23 7.48
N CYS A 151 -53.41 -35.50 6.52
CA CYS A 151 -51.95 -35.35 6.40
C CYS A 151 -51.32 -34.84 7.70
N GLU A 152 -51.88 -33.79 8.29
CA GLU A 152 -51.35 -33.13 9.48
C GLU A 152 -51.42 -33.99 10.75
N MET A 153 -52.43 -34.86 10.86
CA MET A 153 -52.57 -35.79 11.97
C MET A 153 -51.42 -36.80 12.04
N CYS A 154 -50.86 -37.17 10.88
CA CYS A 154 -49.77 -38.14 10.77
C CYS A 154 -48.39 -37.47 10.65
N HIS A 155 -48.29 -36.41 9.85
CA HIS A 155 -47.06 -35.68 9.56
C HIS A 155 -46.91 -34.44 10.45
N VAL A 156 -47.19 -34.56 11.74
CA VAL A 156 -47.14 -33.45 12.73
C VAL A 156 -45.82 -32.68 12.68
N GLY A 157 -44.68 -33.37 12.46
CA GLY A 157 -43.37 -32.72 12.34
C GLY A 157 -43.18 -31.85 11.08
N LYS A 158 -44.12 -31.87 10.14
CA LYS A 158 -44.10 -31.09 8.89
C LYS A 158 -45.09 -29.93 8.90
N THR A 159 -45.88 -29.76 9.96
CA THR A 159 -46.93 -28.71 10.08
C THR A 159 -46.43 -27.41 10.70
N ASP A 160 -45.16 -27.34 11.09
CA ASP A 160 -44.56 -26.13 11.68
C ASP A 160 -44.52 -24.98 10.66
N THR A 161 -45.23 -23.90 10.98
CA THR A 161 -45.40 -22.69 10.17
C THR A 161 -44.17 -21.76 10.14
N SER A 162 -43.06 -22.13 10.78
CA SER A 162 -41.81 -21.35 10.79
C SER A 162 -40.89 -21.58 9.57
N HIS A 163 -41.40 -22.24 8.52
CA HIS A 163 -40.63 -22.69 7.37
C HIS A 163 -40.99 -21.98 6.05
N ASN A 164 -40.29 -22.38 4.98
CA ASN A 164 -40.56 -21.97 3.62
C ASN A 164 -41.92 -22.56 3.20
N HIS A 165 -42.83 -21.71 2.72
CA HIS A 165 -44.23 -22.08 2.43
C HIS A 165 -44.98 -22.60 3.67
N PRO A 166 -45.31 -21.72 4.64
CA PRO A 166 -46.12 -22.12 5.79
C PRO A 166 -47.50 -22.61 5.33
N LEU A 167 -47.96 -23.71 5.93
CA LEU A 167 -49.32 -24.21 5.71
C LEU A 167 -50.35 -23.16 6.16
N HIS A 168 -51.52 -23.18 5.51
CA HIS A 168 -52.66 -22.29 5.81
C HIS A 168 -52.31 -20.81 5.70
N SER A 169 -51.29 -20.48 4.90
CA SER A 169 -50.75 -19.12 4.76
C SER A 169 -50.38 -18.83 3.31
N GLY A 170 -50.49 -17.57 2.92
CA GLY A 170 -50.03 -17.10 1.63
C GLY A 170 -50.58 -15.72 1.27
N ASP A 171 -49.82 -14.97 0.49
CA ASP A 171 -50.13 -13.57 0.17
C ASP A 171 -50.84 -13.40 -1.17
N ARG A 172 -50.83 -14.43 -2.02
CA ARG A 172 -51.38 -14.41 -3.38
C ARG A 172 -52.02 -15.75 -3.75
N PRO A 173 -53.06 -15.75 -4.60
CA PRO A 173 -53.66 -16.99 -5.08
C PRO A 173 -52.64 -17.88 -5.78
N LEU A 174 -52.80 -19.19 -5.63
CA LEU A 174 -51.94 -20.16 -6.31
C LEU A 174 -52.18 -20.11 -7.84
N PRO A 175 -51.16 -20.38 -8.67
CA PRO A 175 -51.30 -20.27 -10.12
C PRO A 175 -52.13 -21.43 -10.67
N GLU A 176 -52.99 -21.14 -11.65
CA GLU A 176 -53.84 -22.14 -12.33
C GLU A 176 -53.08 -23.38 -12.83
N ALA A 177 -51.82 -23.20 -13.23
CA ALA A 177 -50.96 -24.28 -13.69
C ALA A 177 -50.76 -25.40 -12.63
N ILE A 178 -50.76 -25.09 -11.32
CA ILE A 178 -50.62 -26.11 -10.28
C ILE A 178 -51.89 -26.92 -10.10
N PHE A 179 -53.07 -26.30 -10.25
CA PHE A 179 -54.37 -26.98 -10.20
C PHE A 179 -54.56 -27.90 -11.40
N LYS A 180 -54.12 -27.48 -12.59
CA LYS A 180 -54.05 -28.35 -13.78
C LYS A 180 -53.15 -29.57 -13.59
N ALA A 181 -52.15 -29.48 -12.72
CA ALA A 181 -51.29 -30.60 -12.34
C ALA A 181 -51.93 -31.54 -11.29
N GLY A 182 -53.13 -31.22 -10.78
CA GLY A 182 -53.87 -32.03 -9.82
C GLY A 182 -53.83 -31.51 -8.38
N ALA A 183 -53.39 -30.27 -8.15
CA ALA A 183 -53.46 -29.66 -6.82
C ALA A 183 -54.89 -29.42 -6.37
N VAL A 184 -55.10 -29.46 -5.07
CA VAL A 184 -56.39 -29.13 -4.44
C VAL A 184 -56.30 -27.73 -3.84
N PRO A 185 -57.25 -26.82 -4.13
CA PRO A 185 -57.31 -25.50 -3.48
C PRO A 185 -57.75 -25.63 -2.02
N SER A 186 -57.33 -24.70 -1.17
CA SER A 186 -57.95 -24.54 0.14
C SER A 186 -59.41 -24.09 -0.02
N ASP A 187 -60.29 -24.72 0.74
CA ASP A 187 -61.72 -24.39 0.87
C ASP A 187 -61.91 -23.11 1.71
N ARG A 188 -60.88 -22.69 2.48
CA ARG A 188 -60.93 -21.51 3.35
C ARG A 188 -60.46 -20.25 2.65
N ASP A 189 -59.31 -20.30 1.97
CA ASP A 189 -58.74 -19.15 1.28
C ASP A 189 -57.87 -19.61 0.10
N PRO A 190 -58.15 -19.19 -1.14
CA PRO A 190 -57.41 -19.61 -2.34
C PRO A 190 -55.93 -19.17 -2.35
N ARG A 191 -55.50 -18.34 -1.41
CA ARG A 191 -54.10 -17.93 -1.22
C ARG A 191 -53.30 -18.90 -0.36
N GLN A 192 -53.97 -19.76 0.40
CA GLN A 192 -53.32 -20.66 1.33
C GLN A 192 -52.64 -21.82 0.60
N VAL A 193 -51.41 -22.10 1.01
CA VAL A 193 -50.73 -23.34 0.65
C VAL A 193 -51.14 -24.42 1.65
N ILE A 194 -51.64 -25.54 1.14
CA ILE A 194 -51.96 -26.76 1.89
C ILE A 194 -51.06 -27.91 1.39
N CYS A 195 -51.05 -29.06 2.06
CA CYS A 195 -50.22 -30.20 1.65
C CYS A 195 -50.53 -30.62 0.21
N GLU A 196 -51.81 -30.65 -0.15
CA GLU A 196 -52.36 -31.01 -1.46
C GLU A 196 -52.11 -29.94 -2.54
N SER A 197 -51.53 -28.79 -2.17
CA SER A 197 -51.05 -27.80 -3.15
C SER A 197 -49.79 -28.28 -3.88
N CYS A 198 -49.03 -29.19 -3.27
CA CYS A 198 -47.75 -29.70 -3.80
C CYS A 198 -47.70 -31.23 -3.84
N HIS A 199 -48.31 -31.88 -2.85
CA HIS A 199 -48.32 -33.32 -2.67
C HIS A 199 -49.63 -33.95 -3.15
N THR A 200 -49.56 -35.23 -3.47
CA THR A 200 -50.75 -36.07 -3.64
C THR A 200 -50.49 -37.42 -2.98
N ALA A 201 -51.52 -37.97 -2.33
CA ALA A 201 -51.42 -39.31 -1.76
C ALA A 201 -51.19 -40.37 -2.84
N HIS A 202 -51.82 -40.22 -4.02
CA HIS A 202 -51.74 -41.14 -5.14
C HIS A 202 -51.52 -40.38 -6.46
N GLY A 203 -50.75 -40.95 -7.39
CA GLY A 203 -50.57 -40.37 -8.72
C GLY A 203 -49.44 -39.33 -8.80
N GLY A 204 -48.53 -39.32 -7.83
CA GLY A 204 -47.38 -38.42 -7.84
C GLY A 204 -46.39 -38.76 -8.95
N VAL A 205 -45.70 -37.74 -9.47
CA VAL A 205 -44.68 -37.91 -10.52
C VAL A 205 -43.27 -38.04 -9.94
N GLU A 206 -43.05 -37.57 -8.71
CA GLU A 206 -41.78 -37.67 -7.99
C GLU A 206 -42.01 -37.60 -6.47
N ARG A 207 -41.83 -38.70 -5.72
CA ARG A 207 -41.92 -38.71 -4.25
C ARG A 207 -43.21 -38.09 -3.71
N ASN A 208 -44.35 -38.50 -4.27
CA ASN A 208 -45.69 -37.99 -3.98
C ASN A 208 -45.88 -36.49 -4.28
N LEU A 209 -45.05 -35.89 -5.14
CA LEU A 209 -45.27 -34.53 -5.65
C LEU A 209 -46.07 -34.54 -6.95
N LEU A 210 -46.87 -33.50 -7.13
CA LEU A 210 -47.67 -33.26 -8.35
C LEU A 210 -46.80 -32.90 -9.57
N LEU A 211 -45.68 -32.21 -9.32
CA LEU A 211 -44.70 -31.81 -10.34
C LEU A 211 -43.29 -32.17 -9.85
N PRO A 212 -42.34 -32.46 -10.77
CA PRO A 212 -41.00 -32.83 -10.38
C PRO A 212 -40.27 -31.65 -9.70
N ALA A 213 -39.58 -31.96 -8.62
CA ALA A 213 -38.68 -31.03 -7.93
C ALA A 213 -37.23 -31.19 -8.42
N SER A 214 -36.89 -32.36 -8.99
CA SER A 214 -35.57 -32.68 -9.54
C SER A 214 -35.08 -31.76 -10.67
N ASP A 215 -35.97 -31.03 -11.34
CA ASP A 215 -35.64 -30.02 -12.36
C ASP A 215 -36.21 -28.63 -12.03
N SER A 216 -36.61 -28.44 -10.77
CA SER A 216 -37.25 -27.24 -10.23
C SER A 216 -38.62 -26.88 -10.84
N THR A 217 -39.26 -27.75 -11.65
CA THR A 217 -40.55 -27.47 -12.31
C THR A 217 -41.65 -27.10 -11.31
N LEU A 218 -41.73 -27.83 -10.19
CA LEU A 218 -42.65 -27.51 -9.10
C LEU A 218 -42.46 -26.07 -8.59
N CYS A 219 -41.21 -25.67 -8.37
CA CYS A 219 -40.89 -24.36 -7.79
C CYS A 219 -41.21 -23.21 -8.76
N ILE A 220 -40.81 -23.34 -10.03
CA ILE A 220 -40.96 -22.28 -11.04
C ILE A 220 -42.43 -22.07 -11.46
N THR A 221 -43.29 -23.08 -11.28
CA THR A 221 -44.73 -22.94 -11.53
C THR A 221 -45.34 -21.80 -10.71
N CYS A 222 -44.85 -21.58 -9.48
CA CYS A 222 -45.28 -20.47 -8.61
C CYS A 222 -44.29 -19.30 -8.58
N HIS A 223 -43.01 -19.54 -8.88
CA HIS A 223 -41.90 -18.58 -8.77
C HIS A 223 -41.21 -18.30 -10.11
N GLU A 224 -42.00 -18.10 -11.17
CA GLU A 224 -41.52 -17.88 -12.55
C GLU A 224 -40.44 -16.77 -12.66
N LYS A 225 -40.58 -15.68 -11.89
CA LYS A 225 -39.63 -14.54 -11.92
C LYS A 225 -38.31 -14.78 -11.19
N ARG A 226 -38.05 -16.00 -10.69
CA ARG A 226 -36.83 -16.37 -9.94
C ARG A 226 -35.84 -17.18 -10.78
N ILE A 227 -36.14 -17.40 -12.06
CA ILE A 227 -35.29 -18.10 -13.00
C ILE A 227 -35.15 -17.25 -14.27
N ASP A 228 -33.96 -17.21 -14.85
CA ASP A 228 -33.76 -16.56 -16.15
C ASP A 228 -34.09 -17.54 -17.30
N PRO A 229 -34.62 -17.07 -18.44
CA PRO A 229 -34.86 -17.92 -19.59
C PRO A 229 -33.56 -18.58 -20.06
N LYS A 230 -33.61 -19.88 -20.41
CA LYS A 230 -32.43 -20.69 -20.80
C LYS A 230 -31.61 -20.06 -21.94
N GLU A 231 -32.28 -19.39 -22.88
CA GLU A 231 -31.66 -18.79 -24.08
C GLU A 231 -31.32 -17.30 -23.93
N SER A 232 -31.61 -16.69 -22.77
CA SER A 232 -31.35 -15.27 -22.57
C SER A 232 -29.83 -14.97 -22.53
N PRO A 233 -29.37 -13.86 -23.14
CA PRO A 233 -27.97 -13.44 -23.06
C PRO A 233 -27.51 -13.29 -21.61
N ARG A 234 -26.25 -13.64 -21.30
CA ARG A 234 -25.70 -13.48 -19.94
C ARG A 234 -25.74 -12.04 -19.42
N THR A 235 -25.83 -11.06 -20.33
CA THR A 235 -25.95 -9.64 -20.01
C THR A 235 -27.36 -9.24 -19.58
N SER A 236 -28.36 -10.09 -19.75
CA SER A 236 -29.74 -9.87 -19.28
C SER A 236 -30.12 -10.76 -18.10
N HIS A 237 -29.20 -11.58 -17.58
CA HIS A 237 -29.47 -12.43 -16.41
C HIS A 237 -29.65 -11.58 -15.16
N GLU A 238 -30.74 -11.84 -14.43
CA GLU A 238 -31.10 -11.18 -13.19
C GLU A 238 -31.01 -12.13 -11.99
N ASN A 239 -31.02 -13.45 -12.22
CA ASN A 239 -31.08 -14.46 -11.18
C ASN A 239 -29.82 -15.34 -11.17
N HIS A 240 -29.54 -15.92 -10.01
CA HIS A 240 -28.48 -16.88 -9.87
C HIS A 240 -28.83 -18.13 -10.68
N PRO A 241 -27.90 -18.65 -11.50
CA PRO A 241 -28.23 -19.70 -12.43
C PRO A 241 -28.60 -21.01 -11.70
N VAL A 242 -29.69 -21.63 -12.17
CA VAL A 242 -30.13 -22.99 -11.86
C VAL A 242 -30.17 -23.82 -13.14
N ARG A 243 -30.35 -25.13 -13.04
CA ARG A 243 -30.24 -26.11 -14.15
C ARG A 243 -28.86 -26.10 -14.81
N VAL A 244 -27.83 -25.76 -14.03
CA VAL A 244 -26.41 -25.79 -14.45
C VAL A 244 -25.73 -27.00 -13.83
N VAL A 245 -25.08 -27.81 -14.64
CA VAL A 245 -24.32 -28.99 -14.19
C VAL A 245 -23.15 -28.56 -13.30
N MET A 246 -23.06 -29.11 -12.10
CA MET A 246 -21.92 -28.92 -11.21
C MET A 246 -20.77 -29.84 -11.64
N LYS A 247 -19.54 -29.33 -11.62
CA LYS A 247 -18.34 -30.15 -11.79
C LYS A 247 -18.11 -30.99 -10.52
N GLU A 248 -17.74 -32.26 -10.68
CA GLU A 248 -17.64 -33.30 -9.63
C GLU A 248 -16.68 -32.96 -8.46
N ASP A 249 -15.86 -31.93 -8.59
CA ASP A 249 -14.82 -31.53 -7.62
C ASP A 249 -15.25 -30.47 -6.60
N ARG A 250 -16.49 -29.93 -6.70
CA ARG A 250 -16.88 -28.74 -5.92
C ARG A 250 -17.54 -29.00 -4.57
N LEU A 251 -18.19 -30.16 -4.38
CA LEU A 251 -18.92 -30.47 -3.15
C LEU A 251 -18.00 -31.13 -2.10
N PRO A 252 -18.02 -30.70 -0.83
CA PRO A 252 -17.25 -31.36 0.23
C PRO A 252 -17.67 -32.82 0.46
N ARG A 253 -16.71 -33.71 0.71
CA ARG A 253 -17.00 -35.11 1.09
C ARG A 253 -17.86 -35.12 2.35
N GLY A 254 -19.01 -35.80 2.29
CA GLY A 254 -19.94 -35.97 3.42
C GLY A 254 -21.06 -34.92 3.51
N GLN A 255 -21.06 -33.89 2.66
CA GLN A 255 -22.14 -32.90 2.64
C GLN A 255 -23.19 -33.25 1.57
N VAL A 256 -24.40 -33.60 2.00
CA VAL A 256 -25.51 -33.97 1.10
C VAL A 256 -26.25 -32.71 0.68
N THR A 257 -25.93 -32.19 -0.51
CA THR A 257 -26.72 -31.14 -1.17
C THR A 257 -27.61 -31.80 -2.20
N PHE A 258 -28.90 -31.44 -2.25
CA PHE A 258 -29.79 -31.95 -3.30
C PHE A 258 -29.30 -31.44 -4.65
N THR A 259 -29.05 -32.35 -5.59
CA THR A 259 -28.78 -32.03 -6.99
C THR A 259 -29.84 -32.66 -7.87
N GLY A 260 -30.17 -31.97 -8.95
CA GLY A 260 -31.12 -32.46 -9.93
C GLY A 260 -30.52 -33.58 -10.78
N ARG A 261 -31.24 -33.95 -11.86
CA ARG A 261 -30.68 -34.84 -12.89
C ARG A 261 -29.34 -34.29 -13.40
N ASP A 262 -28.43 -35.19 -13.74
CA ASP A 262 -27.09 -34.86 -14.24
C ASP A 262 -26.26 -33.97 -13.30
N ASN A 263 -26.47 -34.10 -11.99
CA ASN A 263 -25.75 -33.33 -10.97
C ASN A 263 -25.89 -31.80 -11.14
N SER A 264 -27.08 -31.34 -11.53
CA SER A 264 -27.36 -29.92 -11.78
C SER A 264 -27.80 -29.17 -10.52
N VAL A 265 -27.45 -27.88 -10.44
CA VAL A 265 -27.94 -26.93 -9.41
C VAL A 265 -29.45 -26.74 -9.59
N GLN A 266 -30.24 -26.93 -8.55
CA GLN A 266 -31.70 -26.75 -8.54
C GLN A 266 -32.11 -25.80 -7.41
N CYS A 267 -33.38 -25.40 -7.36
CA CYS A 267 -33.87 -24.56 -6.26
C CYS A 267 -33.63 -25.23 -4.88
N LEU A 268 -33.83 -26.54 -4.79
CA LEU A 268 -33.57 -27.34 -3.58
C LEU A 268 -32.08 -27.54 -3.26
N SER A 269 -31.17 -27.16 -4.17
CA SER A 269 -29.74 -27.11 -3.86
C SER A 269 -29.40 -25.97 -2.90
N CYS A 270 -30.28 -24.98 -2.73
CA CYS A 270 -30.10 -23.88 -1.79
C CYS A 270 -31.23 -23.77 -0.78
N HIS A 271 -32.46 -24.07 -1.18
CA HIS A 271 -33.66 -23.89 -0.36
C HIS A 271 -34.12 -25.17 0.33
N LEU A 272 -34.60 -25.03 1.57
CA LEU A 272 -35.36 -26.05 2.29
C LEU A 272 -36.84 -25.70 2.23
N ILE A 273 -37.70 -26.71 2.08
CA ILE A 273 -39.17 -26.56 2.15
C ILE A 273 -39.64 -26.95 3.56
N HIS A 274 -39.26 -28.14 4.01
CA HIS A 274 -39.53 -28.62 5.36
C HIS A 274 -38.22 -28.77 6.14
N ARG A 275 -38.19 -28.37 7.41
CA ARG A 275 -37.05 -28.64 8.32
C ARG A 275 -37.57 -29.27 9.60
N GLU A 276 -36.94 -30.35 10.04
CA GLU A 276 -37.18 -30.90 11.37
C GLU A 276 -36.46 -29.99 12.38
N LYS A 277 -37.22 -29.33 13.26
CA LYS A 277 -36.64 -28.61 14.40
C LYS A 277 -35.86 -29.60 15.26
N LYS A 278 -34.53 -29.43 15.38
CA LYS A 278 -33.76 -30.18 16.38
C LYS A 278 -34.22 -29.76 17.78
N PRO A 279 -34.53 -30.71 18.69
CA PRO A 279 -34.90 -30.37 20.06
C PRO A 279 -33.83 -29.46 20.70
N GLY A 280 -34.24 -28.34 21.30
CA GLY A 280 -33.36 -27.44 22.04
C GLY A 280 -32.66 -26.32 21.24
N GLN A 281 -32.78 -26.24 19.92
CA GLN A 281 -32.26 -25.08 19.17
C GLN A 281 -33.29 -23.94 19.11
N PRO A 282 -32.95 -22.71 19.54
CA PRO A 282 -33.81 -21.55 19.37
C PRO A 282 -33.95 -21.22 17.88
N LEU A 283 -35.16 -20.91 17.45
CA LEU A 283 -35.43 -20.45 16.09
C LEU A 283 -34.75 -19.08 15.89
N PRO A 284 -34.12 -18.82 14.72
CA PRO A 284 -33.63 -17.49 14.39
C PRO A 284 -34.77 -16.47 14.48
N PRO A 285 -34.50 -15.23 14.93
CA PRO A 285 -35.54 -14.21 15.04
C PRO A 285 -36.17 -13.92 13.68
N LYS A 286 -37.51 -13.70 13.66
CA LYS A 286 -38.28 -13.32 12.46
C LYS A 286 -37.86 -11.95 11.87
N SER A 287 -36.99 -11.23 12.57
CA SER A 287 -36.40 -9.95 12.15
C SER A 287 -34.89 -9.97 12.39
N GLY A 288 -34.14 -9.24 11.56
CA GLY A 288 -32.67 -9.17 11.65
C GLY A 288 -31.94 -9.85 10.48
N PRO A 289 -30.60 -9.88 10.54
CA PRO A 289 -29.75 -10.30 9.42
C PRO A 289 -29.82 -11.80 9.10
N THR A 290 -30.29 -12.63 10.04
CA THR A 290 -30.44 -14.09 9.91
C THR A 290 -31.83 -14.53 9.48
N ARG A 291 -32.73 -13.58 9.17
CA ARG A 291 -34.13 -13.86 8.80
C ARG A 291 -34.30 -14.71 7.54
N TYR A 292 -33.26 -15.08 6.81
CA TYR A 292 -33.38 -15.94 5.64
C TYR A 292 -32.71 -17.30 5.84
N ASP A 293 -31.98 -17.48 6.94
CA ASP A 293 -31.27 -18.73 7.21
C ASP A 293 -32.21 -19.89 7.54
N TYR A 294 -33.50 -19.61 7.81
CA TYR A 294 -34.52 -20.64 8.04
C TYR A 294 -34.99 -21.34 6.76
N ILE A 295 -34.85 -20.70 5.59
CA ILE A 295 -35.30 -21.23 4.30
C ILE A 295 -34.17 -21.83 3.46
N LEU A 296 -32.95 -21.89 4.01
CA LEU A 296 -31.74 -22.26 3.28
C LEU A 296 -31.09 -23.50 3.89
N ILE A 297 -30.41 -24.28 3.06
CA ILE A 297 -29.68 -25.49 3.49
C ILE A 297 -28.47 -25.17 4.37
N GLN A 298 -27.96 -23.94 4.26
CA GLN A 298 -26.87 -23.35 5.05
C GLN A 298 -27.15 -21.86 5.23
N PRO A 299 -26.60 -21.21 6.27
CA PRO A 299 -26.75 -19.77 6.45
C PRO A 299 -26.18 -19.00 5.25
N GLU A 300 -26.93 -18.01 4.75
CA GLU A 300 -26.39 -17.01 3.81
C GLU A 300 -25.72 -15.86 4.59
N SER A 301 -26.12 -15.67 5.85
CA SER A 301 -25.68 -14.55 6.68
C SER A 301 -24.19 -14.53 7.02
N ASP A 302 -23.50 -15.66 6.90
CA ASP A 302 -22.05 -15.80 7.06
C ASP A 302 -21.35 -16.29 5.76
N SER A 303 -22.05 -16.18 4.62
CA SER A 303 -21.63 -16.65 3.31
C SER A 303 -21.45 -18.18 3.19
N SER A 304 -21.78 -18.99 4.19
CA SER A 304 -21.61 -20.45 4.17
C SER A 304 -22.34 -21.10 2.99
N LEU A 305 -23.55 -20.64 2.67
CA LEU A 305 -24.31 -21.12 1.52
C LEU A 305 -23.54 -20.93 0.20
N CYS A 306 -22.99 -19.73 -0.05
CA CYS A 306 -22.27 -19.42 -1.28
C CYS A 306 -20.99 -20.24 -1.40
N LEU A 307 -20.30 -20.42 -0.26
CA LEU A 307 -19.04 -21.15 -0.20
C LEU A 307 -19.21 -22.67 -0.39
N LEU A 308 -20.43 -23.22 -0.40
CA LEU A 308 -20.65 -24.62 -0.79
C LEU A 308 -20.16 -24.90 -2.22
N CYS A 309 -20.42 -23.97 -3.14
CA CYS A 309 -20.08 -24.12 -4.55
C CYS A 309 -18.94 -23.20 -4.99
N HIS A 310 -18.71 -22.08 -4.29
CA HIS A 310 -17.71 -21.06 -4.62
C HIS A 310 -16.54 -21.03 -3.63
N ARG A 311 -16.00 -22.21 -3.29
CA ARG A 311 -14.91 -22.34 -2.31
C ARG A 311 -13.67 -21.55 -2.70
N GLU A 312 -13.40 -21.45 -4.00
CA GLU A 312 -12.30 -20.67 -4.55
C GLU A 312 -12.42 -19.16 -4.31
N LYS A 313 -13.60 -18.69 -3.85
CA LYS A 313 -13.89 -17.29 -3.51
C LYS A 313 -13.74 -17.01 -2.01
N ALA A 314 -13.46 -18.02 -1.18
CA ALA A 314 -13.17 -17.82 0.23
C ALA A 314 -11.96 -16.89 0.43
N SER A 315 -11.98 -16.14 1.53
CA SER A 315 -10.89 -15.24 1.93
C SER A 315 -10.22 -15.78 3.20
N GLY A 316 -8.95 -16.17 3.13
CA GLY A 316 -8.16 -16.48 4.33
C GLY A 316 -7.48 -17.86 4.37
N PRO A 317 -6.57 -18.06 5.34
CA PRO A 317 -5.60 -19.14 5.37
C PRO A 317 -6.29 -20.47 5.71
N GLY A 318 -6.50 -21.31 4.70
CA GLY A 318 -7.18 -22.60 4.85
C GLY A 318 -7.91 -23.08 3.58
N GLY A 319 -8.13 -22.21 2.60
CA GLY A 319 -8.52 -22.59 1.25
C GLY A 319 -7.30 -22.85 0.38
N SER A 320 -6.96 -24.13 0.18
CA SER A 320 -5.90 -24.67 -0.69
C SER A 320 -5.37 -23.75 -1.82
N THR A 321 -4.05 -23.58 -1.80
CA THR A 321 -3.11 -23.44 -2.95
C THR A 321 -3.24 -22.24 -3.92
N SER A 322 -2.39 -21.25 -3.65
CA SER A 322 -1.42 -20.66 -4.59
C SER A 322 -1.81 -19.81 -5.81
N THR A 323 -3.06 -19.40 -6.08
CA THR A 323 -3.30 -18.60 -7.33
C THR A 323 -4.29 -17.42 -7.34
N GLY A 324 -4.99 -17.09 -6.25
CA GLY A 324 -5.94 -15.96 -6.27
C GLY A 324 -6.09 -15.22 -4.94
N THR A 325 -5.87 -13.91 -4.97
CA THR A 325 -6.28 -13.00 -3.89
C THR A 325 -7.70 -12.52 -4.17
N ASN A 326 -8.64 -12.82 -3.27
CA ASN A 326 -10.02 -12.35 -3.33
C ASN A 326 -10.25 -11.22 -2.34
N HIS A 327 -11.19 -10.34 -2.64
CA HIS A 327 -11.64 -9.31 -1.73
C HIS A 327 -12.15 -9.97 -0.44
N PRO A 328 -11.70 -9.50 0.74
CA PRO A 328 -12.01 -10.16 2.00
C PRO A 328 -13.52 -10.23 2.27
N ILE A 329 -13.95 -11.35 2.85
CA ILE A 329 -15.25 -11.55 3.51
C ILE A 329 -15.05 -11.75 5.01
N ASN A 330 -16.12 -11.71 5.81
CA ASN A 330 -16.09 -11.83 7.27
C ASN A 330 -15.24 -10.75 7.98
N LYS A 331 -15.05 -9.60 7.34
CA LYS A 331 -14.41 -8.41 7.93
C LYS A 331 -15.47 -7.38 8.30
N SER A 332 -15.38 -6.83 9.51
CA SER A 332 -16.28 -5.75 9.95
C SER A 332 -16.13 -4.52 9.06
N PHE A 333 -17.25 -3.92 8.66
CA PHE A 333 -17.27 -2.68 7.89
C PHE A 333 -18.35 -1.72 8.39
N LYS A 334 -18.14 -0.42 8.16
CA LYS A 334 -19.13 0.62 8.42
C LYS A 334 -19.94 0.84 7.15
N GLN A 335 -21.26 1.00 7.30
CA GLN A 335 -22.11 1.37 6.17
C GLN A 335 -21.62 2.69 5.56
N PRO A 336 -21.48 2.76 4.23
CA PRO A 336 -21.28 4.01 3.54
C PRO A 336 -22.34 5.06 3.89
N PRO A 337 -21.97 6.34 4.02
CA PRO A 337 -22.96 7.42 4.03
C PRO A 337 -23.69 7.46 2.67
N GLY A 338 -25.03 7.40 2.67
CA GLY A 338 -25.84 7.41 1.45
C GLY A 338 -27.20 6.72 1.58
N THR A 339 -27.93 6.59 0.46
CA THR A 339 -29.28 5.99 0.39
C THR A 339 -29.26 4.46 0.26
N THR A 340 -28.18 3.89 -0.29
CA THR A 340 -28.07 2.44 -0.49
C THR A 340 -27.64 1.75 0.80
N ARG A 341 -28.57 1.05 1.45
CA ARG A 341 -28.28 0.22 2.63
C ARG A 341 -27.77 -1.15 2.20
N TYR A 342 -26.51 -1.42 2.49
CA TYR A 342 -25.85 -2.70 2.22
C TYR A 342 -26.23 -3.77 3.24
N TYR A 343 -26.31 -5.03 2.80
CA TYR A 343 -26.47 -6.15 3.73
C TYR A 343 -25.26 -6.27 4.67
N GLN A 344 -25.52 -6.56 5.95
CA GLN A 344 -24.51 -6.78 6.97
C GLN A 344 -24.73 -8.15 7.61
N GLY A 345 -23.69 -8.99 7.62
CA GLY A 345 -23.69 -10.22 8.38
C GLY A 345 -23.61 -9.96 9.89
N PRO A 346 -23.61 -11.03 10.71
CA PRO A 346 -23.38 -10.94 12.15
C PRO A 346 -22.13 -10.11 12.48
N GLY A 347 -22.23 -9.22 13.49
CA GLY A 347 -21.12 -8.34 13.87
C GLY A 347 -20.78 -7.24 12.85
N HIS A 348 -21.73 -6.85 12.00
CA HIS A 348 -21.54 -5.87 10.92
C HIS A 348 -20.43 -6.27 9.93
N THR A 349 -20.38 -7.55 9.60
CA THR A 349 -19.36 -8.12 8.71
C THR A 349 -19.76 -8.08 7.24
N LEU A 350 -18.77 -7.96 6.38
CA LEU A 350 -18.87 -8.01 4.92
C LEU A 350 -19.12 -9.45 4.46
N GLN A 351 -20.19 -9.67 3.71
CA GLN A 351 -20.61 -11.00 3.23
C GLN A 351 -20.78 -11.00 1.72
N CYS A 352 -20.88 -12.17 1.09
CA CYS A 352 -21.15 -12.27 -0.35
C CYS A 352 -22.39 -11.45 -0.75
N ARG A 353 -23.46 -11.53 0.05
CA ARG A 353 -24.72 -10.79 -0.14
C ARG A 353 -24.60 -9.26 0.05
N THR A 354 -23.51 -8.80 0.67
CA THR A 354 -23.24 -7.37 0.75
C THR A 354 -23.07 -6.80 -0.66
N CYS A 355 -22.28 -7.46 -1.51
CA CYS A 355 -22.04 -7.00 -2.88
C CYS A 355 -22.98 -7.69 -3.89
N HIS A 356 -23.43 -8.91 -3.60
CA HIS A 356 -24.22 -9.71 -4.52
C HIS A 356 -25.70 -9.80 -4.16
N ARG A 357 -26.55 -9.80 -5.19
CA ARG A 357 -27.97 -10.06 -5.13
C ARG A 357 -28.25 -11.33 -5.95
N PRO A 358 -28.54 -12.47 -5.31
CA PRO A 358 -28.75 -13.74 -6.02
C PRO A 358 -30.03 -13.80 -6.86
N HIS A 359 -31.03 -12.97 -6.60
CA HIS A 359 -32.29 -12.99 -7.36
C HIS A 359 -32.68 -11.56 -7.72
N GLN A 360 -33.15 -11.35 -8.95
CA GLN A 360 -33.63 -10.06 -9.44
C GLN A 360 -32.60 -8.93 -9.25
N ALA A 361 -31.34 -9.24 -9.56
CA ALA A 361 -30.31 -8.22 -9.76
C ALA A 361 -30.61 -7.42 -11.03
N ALA A 362 -30.10 -6.18 -11.11
CA ALA A 362 -30.26 -5.39 -12.32
C ALA A 362 -29.62 -6.12 -13.53
N PRO A 363 -30.28 -6.16 -14.70
CA PRO A 363 -29.73 -6.77 -15.91
C PRO A 363 -28.30 -6.32 -16.16
N GLY A 364 -27.40 -7.29 -16.37
CA GLY A 364 -26.01 -7.03 -16.71
C GLY A 364 -25.12 -6.62 -15.54
N SER A 365 -25.66 -6.50 -14.32
CA SER A 365 -24.86 -6.24 -13.11
C SER A 365 -24.05 -7.45 -12.65
N ARG A 366 -24.27 -8.63 -13.27
CA ARG A 366 -23.66 -9.91 -12.87
C ARG A 366 -23.97 -10.27 -11.42
N GLY A 367 -25.20 -10.01 -11.01
CA GLY A 367 -25.65 -10.27 -9.65
C GLY A 367 -25.09 -9.28 -8.64
N LEU A 368 -24.62 -8.08 -9.02
CA LEU A 368 -24.22 -7.05 -8.07
C LEU A 368 -25.41 -6.20 -7.61
N VAL A 369 -25.38 -5.74 -6.36
CA VAL A 369 -26.41 -4.86 -5.75
C VAL A 369 -26.40 -3.45 -6.36
N LEU A 370 -25.26 -3.02 -6.90
CA LEU A 370 -25.06 -1.79 -7.66
C LEU A 370 -24.19 -2.10 -8.89
N PRO A 371 -24.19 -1.27 -9.95
CA PRO A 371 -23.26 -1.41 -11.06
C PRO A 371 -21.80 -1.52 -10.60
N GLU A 372 -20.99 -2.35 -11.29
CA GLU A 372 -19.57 -2.60 -10.96
C GLU A 372 -18.77 -1.30 -10.81
N LYS A 373 -19.06 -0.30 -11.65
CA LYS A 373 -18.44 1.03 -11.60
C LYS A 373 -18.73 1.85 -10.34
N THR A 374 -19.74 1.49 -9.56
CA THR A 374 -20.26 2.28 -8.43
C THR A 374 -20.11 1.56 -7.09
N VAL A 375 -20.15 0.22 -7.09
CA VAL A 375 -20.08 -0.56 -5.84
C VAL A 375 -18.79 -0.27 -5.07
N CYS A 376 -17.64 -0.20 -5.75
CA CYS A 376 -16.35 0.08 -5.12
C CYS A 376 -16.30 1.48 -4.49
N SER A 377 -16.69 2.52 -5.25
CA SER A 377 -16.62 3.92 -4.80
C SER A 377 -17.56 4.24 -3.65
N SER A 378 -18.63 3.46 -3.45
CA SER A 378 -19.50 3.63 -2.29
C SER A 378 -18.80 3.28 -0.97
N CYS A 379 -17.87 2.32 -0.96
CA CYS A 379 -17.12 1.93 0.24
C CYS A 379 -15.72 2.57 0.29
N HIS A 380 -15.08 2.75 -0.87
CA HIS A 380 -13.73 3.30 -1.04
C HIS A 380 -13.79 4.73 -1.56
N THR A 381 -14.42 5.62 -0.78
CA THR A 381 -14.70 7.00 -1.18
C THR A 381 -13.43 7.82 -1.39
N SER A 382 -12.40 7.58 -0.57
CA SER A 382 -11.10 8.27 -0.69
C SER A 382 -10.35 7.82 -1.95
N GLU A 383 -10.37 6.52 -2.25
CA GLU A 383 -9.70 5.97 -3.43
C GLU A 383 -10.41 6.31 -4.74
N ALA A 384 -11.71 6.64 -4.68
CA ALA A 384 -12.50 7.06 -5.83
C ALA A 384 -11.99 8.37 -6.47
N MET A 385 -11.12 9.13 -5.79
CA MET A 385 -10.51 10.37 -6.32
C MET A 385 -9.57 10.14 -7.51
N VAL A 386 -9.23 8.88 -7.83
CA VAL A 386 -8.52 8.51 -9.06
C VAL A 386 -9.31 8.85 -10.34
N VAL A 387 -10.64 9.00 -10.25
CA VAL A 387 -11.51 9.36 -11.38
C VAL A 387 -11.01 10.63 -12.04
N ALA A 388 -10.99 10.63 -13.39
CA ALA A 388 -10.64 11.78 -14.20
C ALA A 388 -9.19 12.31 -14.01
N THR A 389 -8.31 11.49 -13.42
CA THR A 389 -6.85 11.74 -13.33
C THR A 389 -6.10 10.98 -14.43
N ASP A 390 -4.78 11.17 -14.53
CA ASP A 390 -3.91 10.40 -15.46
C ASP A 390 -3.96 8.88 -15.24
N HIS A 391 -4.33 8.42 -14.04
CA HIS A 391 -4.53 7.00 -13.73
C HIS A 391 -5.95 6.50 -14.01
N ASP A 392 -6.82 7.35 -14.56
CA ASP A 392 -8.09 6.90 -15.12
C ASP A 392 -7.85 6.29 -16.51
N LEU A 393 -7.62 4.98 -16.54
CA LEU A 393 -7.32 4.26 -17.78
C LEU A 393 -8.51 4.24 -18.77
N ARG A 394 -9.71 4.69 -18.38
CA ARG A 394 -10.79 4.94 -19.34
C ARG A 394 -10.45 6.11 -20.28
N ILE A 395 -9.60 7.03 -19.81
CA ILE A 395 -9.14 8.21 -20.55
C ILE A 395 -7.79 7.91 -21.20
N THR A 396 -6.80 7.47 -20.41
CA THR A 396 -5.40 7.39 -20.87
C THR A 396 -5.05 6.09 -21.60
N ALA A 397 -5.78 4.99 -21.36
CA ALA A 397 -5.55 3.71 -22.01
C ALA A 397 -6.84 2.86 -22.17
N PRO A 398 -7.86 3.34 -22.90
CA PRO A 398 -9.21 2.72 -22.94
C PRO A 398 -9.23 1.29 -23.49
N LYS A 399 -8.24 0.93 -24.32
CA LYS A 399 -8.09 -0.40 -24.90
C LYS A 399 -7.31 -1.38 -24.02
N SER A 400 -6.75 -0.91 -22.90
CA SER A 400 -6.04 -1.78 -21.96
C SER A 400 -6.98 -2.84 -21.42
N GLN A 401 -6.43 -4.00 -21.07
CA GLN A 401 -7.21 -5.10 -20.52
C GLN A 401 -6.62 -5.53 -19.19
N ASN A 402 -7.50 -5.76 -18.22
CA ASN A 402 -7.10 -6.43 -16.99
C ASN A 402 -6.89 -7.94 -17.23
N ARG A 403 -6.45 -8.66 -16.20
CA ARG A 403 -6.21 -10.11 -16.25
C ARG A 403 -7.45 -10.95 -16.54
N LEU A 404 -8.64 -10.38 -16.38
CA LEU A 404 -9.93 -11.00 -16.74
C LEU A 404 -10.35 -10.65 -18.18
N LYS A 405 -9.46 -10.03 -18.97
CA LYS A 405 -9.67 -9.57 -20.35
C LYS A 405 -10.80 -8.53 -20.46
N GLN A 406 -10.99 -7.72 -19.42
CA GLN A 406 -12.00 -6.65 -19.39
C GLN A 406 -11.33 -5.30 -19.67
N THR A 407 -12.01 -4.46 -20.46
CA THR A 407 -11.60 -3.07 -20.70
C THR A 407 -12.04 -2.15 -19.55
N PRO A 408 -11.37 -1.00 -19.34
CA PRO A 408 -11.79 0.03 -18.38
C PRO A 408 -13.24 0.50 -18.57
N GLU A 409 -13.70 0.60 -19.82
CA GLU A 409 -15.10 0.96 -20.13
C GLU A 409 -16.10 -0.05 -19.56
N ARG A 410 -15.77 -1.35 -19.68
CA ARG A 410 -16.64 -2.43 -19.22
C ARG A 410 -16.65 -2.58 -17.70
N ALA A 411 -15.50 -2.43 -17.06
CA ALA A 411 -15.30 -2.81 -15.65
C ALA A 411 -15.11 -1.63 -14.69
N GLY A 412 -15.11 -0.39 -15.20
CA GLY A 412 -14.98 0.84 -14.42
C GLY A 412 -13.52 1.24 -14.13
N VAL A 413 -13.36 2.35 -13.41
CA VAL A 413 -12.04 3.00 -13.17
C VAL A 413 -11.10 2.19 -12.29
N CYS A 414 -11.63 1.38 -11.36
CA CYS A 414 -10.83 0.62 -10.41
C CYS A 414 -10.27 -0.67 -11.02
N SER A 415 -11.03 -1.31 -11.93
CA SER A 415 -10.76 -2.64 -12.48
C SER A 415 -9.45 -2.80 -13.28
N PRO A 416 -8.91 -1.76 -13.93
CA PRO A 416 -7.58 -1.82 -14.56
C PRO A 416 -6.44 -2.08 -13.57
N CYS A 417 -6.65 -1.78 -12.28
CA CYS A 417 -5.67 -1.91 -11.20
C CYS A 417 -6.08 -2.93 -10.13
N HIS A 418 -7.38 -3.06 -9.83
CA HIS A 418 -7.92 -3.92 -8.78
C HIS A 418 -9.04 -4.83 -9.30
N VAL A 419 -8.90 -6.15 -9.19
CA VAL A 419 -9.98 -7.11 -9.48
C VAL A 419 -10.40 -7.83 -8.19
N PRO A 420 -11.68 -7.76 -7.79
CA PRO A 420 -12.13 -8.27 -6.49
C PRO A 420 -12.03 -9.79 -6.36
N HIS A 421 -12.01 -10.53 -7.47
CA HIS A 421 -11.86 -11.97 -7.47
C HIS A 421 -10.74 -12.40 -8.41
N ASN A 422 -9.97 -13.40 -7.98
CA ASN A 422 -8.82 -13.93 -8.70
C ASN A 422 -7.77 -12.82 -9.01
N GLY A 423 -7.45 -11.96 -8.04
CA GLY A 423 -6.37 -10.96 -8.14
C GLY A 423 -4.97 -11.57 -8.23
N GLY A 424 -4.04 -10.80 -8.81
CA GLY A 424 -2.63 -11.17 -9.13
C GLY A 424 -1.75 -11.41 -7.91
N GLY A 425 -2.11 -10.85 -6.76
CA GLY A 425 -1.30 -10.86 -5.56
C GLY A 425 -1.81 -9.82 -4.56
N ARG A 426 -0.91 -9.15 -3.84
CA ARG A 426 -1.28 -8.07 -2.92
C ARG A 426 -2.15 -7.01 -3.60
N TYR A 427 -2.97 -6.33 -2.81
CA TYR A 427 -3.87 -5.26 -3.28
C TYR A 427 -4.85 -5.68 -4.38
N LEU A 428 -5.15 -6.97 -4.53
CA LEU A 428 -6.08 -7.46 -5.56
C LEU A 428 -5.64 -7.09 -7.00
N TRP A 429 -4.32 -7.04 -7.24
CA TRP A 429 -3.75 -6.48 -8.46
C TRP A 429 -4.36 -7.08 -9.73
N ALA A 430 -4.80 -6.22 -10.65
CA ALA A 430 -5.57 -6.60 -11.83
C ALA A 430 -4.73 -7.13 -12.99
N ARG A 431 -3.41 -7.30 -12.82
CA ARG A 431 -2.51 -7.78 -13.87
C ARG A 431 -1.72 -9.01 -13.41
N PRO A 432 -1.20 -9.83 -14.34
CA PRO A 432 -0.34 -10.95 -13.97
C PRO A 432 0.92 -10.43 -13.28
N THR A 433 1.13 -10.82 -12.04
CA THR A 433 2.42 -10.64 -11.35
C THR A 433 3.13 -11.99 -11.34
N GLY A 434 4.42 -12.01 -11.67
CA GLY A 434 5.27 -13.21 -11.53
C GLY A 434 5.51 -13.57 -10.05
N LYS A 435 6.71 -14.07 -9.71
CA LYS A 435 7.11 -14.17 -8.29
C LYS A 435 6.97 -12.79 -7.63
N GLN A 436 6.35 -12.72 -6.45
CA GLN A 436 6.04 -11.46 -5.76
C GLN A 436 7.33 -10.65 -5.55
N GLY A 437 7.45 -9.55 -6.28
CA GLY A 437 8.52 -8.56 -6.11
C GLY A 437 8.13 -7.46 -5.13
N PRO A 438 8.98 -6.43 -4.96
CA PRO A 438 8.64 -5.25 -4.16
C PRO A 438 7.40 -4.52 -4.73
N ASP A 439 6.67 -3.77 -3.90
CA ASP A 439 5.44 -3.08 -4.33
C ASP A 439 5.66 -2.14 -5.52
N SER A 440 6.85 -1.54 -5.61
CA SER A 440 7.22 -0.68 -6.73
C SER A 440 7.19 -1.41 -8.09
N ALA A 441 7.29 -2.74 -8.10
CA ALA A 441 7.14 -3.54 -9.32
C ALA A 441 5.72 -3.46 -9.92
N LEU A 442 4.69 -3.18 -9.10
CA LEU A 442 3.32 -2.98 -9.56
C LEU A 442 3.23 -1.71 -10.42
N CYS A 443 3.84 -0.62 -9.97
CA CYS A 443 3.92 0.63 -10.72
C CYS A 443 4.72 0.45 -12.02
N GLN A 444 5.84 -0.26 -11.94
CA GLN A 444 6.71 -0.51 -13.10
C GLN A 444 6.09 -1.43 -14.16
N ASP A 445 5.05 -2.21 -13.83
CA ASP A 445 4.35 -3.00 -14.84
C ASP A 445 3.69 -2.13 -15.92
N CYS A 446 3.26 -0.92 -15.54
CA CYS A 446 2.74 0.10 -16.45
C CYS A 446 3.82 1.12 -16.87
N HIS A 447 4.68 1.53 -15.95
CA HIS A 447 5.71 2.57 -16.15
C HIS A 447 7.02 2.02 -16.73
N ARG A 448 6.91 1.22 -17.80
CA ARG A 448 8.05 0.69 -18.56
C ARG A 448 7.80 0.83 -20.06
N GLN A 449 8.89 0.84 -20.84
CA GLN A 449 8.79 0.95 -22.29
C GLN A 449 7.88 -0.15 -22.88
N GLY A 450 7.04 0.22 -23.84
CA GLY A 450 6.09 -0.70 -24.48
C GLY A 450 4.81 -1.00 -23.69
N ARG A 451 4.59 -0.35 -22.55
CA ARG A 451 3.36 -0.48 -21.73
C ARG A 451 2.56 0.83 -21.71
N GLU A 452 1.41 0.81 -21.07
CA GLU A 452 0.41 1.88 -21.09
C GLU A 452 0.98 3.24 -20.65
N ALA A 453 1.86 3.24 -19.63
CA ALA A 453 2.54 4.44 -19.14
C ALA A 453 4.00 4.52 -19.61
N GLY A 454 4.34 3.89 -20.74
CA GLY A 454 5.72 3.80 -21.25
C GLY A 454 6.34 5.13 -21.69
N LYS A 455 5.54 6.21 -21.80
CA LYS A 455 6.02 7.58 -22.02
C LYS A 455 6.51 8.27 -20.73
N LYS A 456 6.22 7.68 -19.56
CA LYS A 456 6.50 8.22 -18.22
C LYS A 456 7.33 7.25 -17.38
N THR A 457 8.52 6.88 -17.87
CA THR A 457 9.42 5.96 -17.15
C THR A 457 10.33 6.72 -16.18
N ILE A 458 10.87 6.02 -15.18
CA ILE A 458 11.70 6.63 -14.11
C ILE A 458 13.21 6.67 -14.42
N GLY A 459 13.64 6.09 -15.54
CA GLY A 459 15.05 6.07 -15.97
C GLY A 459 15.96 5.18 -15.11
N LYS A 460 17.25 5.12 -15.48
CA LYS A 460 18.27 4.35 -14.73
C LYS A 460 18.74 5.07 -13.46
N VAL A 461 18.88 6.40 -13.54
CA VAL A 461 19.27 7.24 -12.41
C VAL A 461 17.99 7.78 -11.79
N THR A 462 17.52 7.08 -10.77
CA THR A 462 16.27 7.37 -10.08
C THR A 462 16.49 7.26 -8.59
N HIS A 463 15.66 7.95 -7.80
CA HIS A 463 15.65 7.79 -6.37
C HIS A 463 15.42 6.31 -6.03
N PRO A 464 16.24 5.72 -5.12
CA PRO A 464 16.15 4.30 -4.85
C PRO A 464 14.82 3.95 -4.16
N VAL A 465 14.32 2.76 -4.51
CA VAL A 465 13.13 2.11 -3.93
C VAL A 465 13.51 0.72 -3.46
N ASP A 466 12.66 0.10 -2.66
CA ASP A 466 12.94 -1.15 -1.95
C ASP A 466 14.10 -1.08 -0.94
N VAL A 467 14.31 0.12 -0.37
CA VAL A 467 15.34 0.38 0.62
C VAL A 467 14.75 0.34 2.02
N VAL A 468 15.39 -0.42 2.92
CA VAL A 468 15.02 -0.48 4.34
C VAL A 468 15.18 0.89 5.00
N PHE A 469 14.13 1.34 5.69
CA PHE A 469 14.11 2.61 6.38
C PHE A 469 13.68 2.42 7.84
N LYS A 470 14.62 2.67 8.77
CA LYS A 470 14.45 2.33 10.19
C LYS A 470 13.80 3.44 11.02
N ARG A 471 13.82 4.70 10.55
CA ARG A 471 13.23 5.82 11.28
C ARG A 471 11.72 5.85 11.07
N LYS A 472 10.97 6.13 12.13
CA LYS A 472 9.54 6.40 12.03
C LYS A 472 9.35 7.74 11.31
N VAL A 473 8.56 7.73 10.26
CA VAL A 473 8.21 8.90 9.46
C VAL A 473 6.71 8.94 9.22
N ASP A 474 6.20 10.14 8.98
CA ASP A 474 4.80 10.37 8.62
C ASP A 474 4.58 10.20 7.10
N LEU A 475 4.97 9.03 6.60
CA LEU A 475 4.75 8.54 5.24
C LEU A 475 4.60 7.01 5.30
N PRO A 476 3.78 6.39 4.43
CA PRO A 476 3.59 4.94 4.46
C PRO A 476 4.84 4.23 3.96
N LEU A 477 5.38 3.35 4.80
CA LEU A 477 6.43 2.41 4.43
C LEU A 477 5.80 1.04 4.16
N ALA A 478 6.26 0.36 3.12
CA ALA A 478 5.83 -1.02 2.88
C ALA A 478 6.51 -1.94 3.89
N THR A 479 5.73 -2.75 4.60
CA THR A 479 6.24 -3.80 5.47
C THR A 479 6.15 -5.15 4.76
N GLY A 480 7.28 -5.84 4.62
CA GLY A 480 7.29 -7.23 4.19
C GLY A 480 6.87 -8.16 5.33
N ASP A 481 6.99 -9.48 5.11
CA ASP A 481 6.74 -10.49 6.15
C ASP A 481 7.71 -10.36 7.34
N ASP A 482 8.83 -9.66 7.14
CA ASP A 482 9.82 -9.30 8.16
C ASP A 482 9.39 -8.13 9.06
N ASN A 483 8.23 -7.50 8.80
CA ASN A 483 7.75 -6.28 9.44
C ASN A 483 8.73 -5.09 9.35
N ILE A 484 9.68 -5.11 8.42
CA ILE A 484 10.64 -4.03 8.23
C ILE A 484 10.07 -3.03 7.23
N GLY A 485 9.99 -1.76 7.64
CA GLY A 485 9.55 -0.66 6.77
C GLY A 485 10.54 -0.41 5.63
N ARG A 486 10.03 -0.38 4.39
CA ARG A 486 10.79 -0.12 3.16
C ARG A 486 10.18 1.05 2.39
N ILE A 487 11.02 1.89 1.82
CA ILE A 487 10.60 2.96 0.90
C ILE A 487 10.21 2.32 -0.43
N GLN A 488 9.00 2.62 -0.90
CA GLN A 488 8.48 2.20 -2.21
C GLN A 488 7.97 3.42 -2.99
N CYS A 489 7.64 3.27 -4.28
CA CYS A 489 7.02 4.36 -5.05
C CYS A 489 5.81 4.97 -4.32
N HIS A 490 4.98 4.12 -3.70
CA HIS A 490 3.78 4.54 -2.97
C HIS A 490 4.07 5.20 -1.61
N THR A 491 5.33 5.24 -1.15
CA THR A 491 5.74 6.03 0.02
C THR A 491 5.67 7.53 -0.29
N CYS A 492 6.04 7.93 -1.50
CA CYS A 492 5.99 9.32 -1.94
C CYS A 492 4.72 9.63 -2.73
N HIS A 493 4.25 8.67 -3.53
CA HIS A 493 3.05 8.81 -4.36
C HIS A 493 1.83 8.13 -3.74
N ASN A 494 0.66 8.75 -3.89
CA ASN A 494 -0.63 8.12 -3.67
C ASN A 494 -1.34 8.01 -5.03
N PRO A 495 -1.41 6.81 -5.64
CA PRO A 495 -1.99 6.67 -6.98
C PRO A 495 -3.48 7.04 -7.06
N HIS A 496 -4.14 7.23 -5.92
CA HIS A 496 -5.55 7.60 -5.84
C HIS A 496 -5.81 9.09 -5.60
N GLN A 497 -4.78 9.91 -5.43
CA GLN A 497 -4.93 11.32 -5.06
C GLN A 497 -4.03 12.15 -5.96
N TRP A 498 -4.60 13.04 -6.77
CA TRP A 498 -3.82 13.88 -7.70
C TRP A 498 -2.93 14.90 -6.99
N ARG A 499 -3.47 15.57 -5.96
CA ARG A 499 -2.80 16.64 -5.19
C ARG A 499 -2.88 16.38 -3.67
N PRO A 500 -1.78 16.60 -2.92
CA PRO A 500 -1.80 16.60 -1.45
C PRO A 500 -2.87 17.53 -0.87
N GLY A 501 -3.72 17.01 0.02
CA GLY A 501 -4.69 17.80 0.77
C GLY A 501 -5.95 18.22 0.00
N ASP A 502 -6.08 17.81 -1.26
CA ASP A 502 -7.24 18.12 -2.11
C ASP A 502 -7.98 16.81 -2.49
N PRO A 503 -9.07 16.45 -1.77
CA PRO A 503 -9.85 15.26 -2.04
C PRO A 503 -10.85 15.52 -3.18
N ALA A 504 -10.34 15.88 -4.36
CA ALA A 504 -11.12 16.12 -5.56
C ALA A 504 -10.72 15.12 -6.67
N PRO A 505 -11.70 14.67 -7.49
CA PRO A 505 -11.40 13.99 -8.75
C PRO A 505 -10.57 14.90 -9.68
N GLY A 506 -9.89 14.30 -10.65
CA GLY A 506 -9.18 15.06 -11.67
C GLY A 506 -10.11 15.84 -12.60
N THR A 507 -9.53 16.68 -13.46
CA THR A 507 -10.27 17.56 -14.38
C THR A 507 -10.77 16.84 -15.63
N GLY A 508 -10.38 15.56 -15.83
CA GLY A 508 -10.74 14.78 -17.02
C GLY A 508 -9.81 15.01 -18.20
N HIS A 509 -8.83 15.90 -18.05
CA HIS A 509 -7.77 16.15 -19.02
C HIS A 509 -6.45 15.54 -18.52
N ASN A 510 -5.64 15.05 -19.46
CA ASN A 510 -4.30 14.54 -19.16
C ASN A 510 -3.34 15.72 -18.92
N GLU A 511 -3.47 16.33 -17.75
CA GLU A 511 -2.68 17.47 -17.29
C GLU A 511 -1.32 17.01 -16.76
N GLU A 512 -0.24 17.59 -17.26
CA GLU A 512 1.09 17.30 -16.72
C GLU A 512 1.21 17.85 -15.30
N GLY A 513 1.53 16.96 -14.35
CA GLY A 513 1.74 17.35 -12.97
C GLY A 513 3.04 18.14 -12.74
N ASP A 514 3.13 18.71 -11.54
CA ASP A 514 4.27 19.46 -11.01
C ASP A 514 4.58 19.03 -9.57
N ALA A 515 5.43 19.78 -8.88
CA ALA A 515 5.84 19.50 -7.50
C ALA A 515 4.75 19.73 -6.43
N SER A 516 3.54 20.16 -6.83
CA SER A 516 2.36 20.26 -5.97
C SER A 516 1.29 19.22 -6.31
N SER A 517 1.48 18.43 -7.36
CA SER A 517 0.52 17.47 -7.90
C SER A 517 1.22 16.14 -8.22
N SER A 518 1.03 15.54 -9.39
CA SER A 518 1.73 14.30 -9.81
C SER A 518 1.55 13.11 -8.85
N PHE A 519 0.37 13.01 -8.25
CA PHE A 519 0.05 11.98 -7.26
C PHE A 519 0.88 12.03 -5.98
N LEU A 520 1.47 13.16 -5.61
CA LEU A 520 2.29 13.24 -4.40
C LEU A 520 1.44 13.16 -3.13
N ARG A 521 2.02 12.60 -2.05
CA ARG A 521 1.40 12.57 -0.72
C ARG A 521 1.58 13.87 0.07
N LYS A 522 2.69 14.56 -0.19
CA LYS A 522 3.08 15.84 0.39
C LYS A 522 3.72 16.69 -0.73
N THR A 523 3.69 18.00 -0.60
CA THR A 523 4.26 18.90 -1.61
C THR A 523 5.78 18.76 -1.66
N SER A 524 6.37 18.92 -2.85
CA SER A 524 7.82 19.02 -3.06
C SER A 524 8.23 20.37 -3.68
N GLY A 525 7.30 21.33 -3.74
CA GLY A 525 7.46 22.64 -4.38
C GLY A 525 8.24 23.65 -3.53
N ALA A 526 7.71 24.87 -3.38
CA ALA A 526 8.31 25.90 -2.52
C ALA A 526 8.46 25.41 -1.06
N ASP A 527 7.47 24.68 -0.55
CA ASP A 527 7.61 23.86 0.64
C ASP A 527 8.01 22.41 0.25
N PRO A 528 9.27 21.99 0.52
CA PRO A 528 9.74 20.63 0.26
C PRO A 528 9.33 19.64 1.38
N SER A 529 8.12 19.76 1.92
CA SER A 529 7.60 18.96 3.04
C SER A 529 7.75 17.44 2.82
N LEU A 530 7.58 16.97 1.58
CA LEU A 530 7.82 15.59 1.20
C LEU A 530 9.27 15.16 1.45
N CYS A 531 10.23 15.89 0.89
CA CYS A 531 11.65 15.56 0.98
C CYS A 531 12.14 15.71 2.43
N ARG A 532 11.74 16.79 3.10
CA ARG A 532 12.11 17.14 4.49
C ARG A 532 11.68 16.09 5.51
N THR A 533 10.68 15.25 5.18
CA THR A 533 10.29 14.12 6.03
C THR A 533 11.47 13.17 6.30
N CYS A 534 12.40 13.02 5.35
CA CYS A 534 13.60 12.20 5.50
C CYS A 534 14.90 13.04 5.46
N HIS A 535 14.94 14.07 4.61
CA HIS A 535 16.08 14.94 4.31
C HIS A 535 15.99 16.29 5.03
N GLU A 536 15.79 16.24 6.34
CA GLU A 536 15.56 17.43 7.17
C GLU A 536 16.72 18.42 7.10
N LYS A 537 17.95 17.94 7.27
CA LYS A 537 19.15 18.80 7.27
C LYS A 537 19.44 19.39 5.90
N GLU A 538 19.14 18.64 4.83
CA GLU A 538 19.33 19.11 3.47
C GLU A 538 18.34 20.23 3.10
N SER A 539 17.20 20.34 3.81
CA SER A 539 16.23 21.42 3.61
C SER A 539 16.73 22.80 4.05
N PHE A 540 17.84 22.87 4.81
CA PHE A 540 18.48 24.13 5.22
C PHE A 540 19.11 24.92 4.06
N VAL A 541 19.11 24.36 2.85
CA VAL A 541 19.46 25.09 1.62
C VAL A 541 18.48 26.24 1.31
N ALA A 542 17.25 26.17 1.85
CA ALA A 542 16.28 27.24 1.74
C ALA A 542 16.83 28.56 2.24
N ASP A 543 16.47 29.65 1.56
CA ASP A 543 16.86 31.02 1.93
C ASP A 543 18.37 31.31 1.88
N THR A 544 19.16 30.43 1.26
CA THR A 544 20.61 30.61 1.02
C THR A 544 20.91 31.08 -0.40
N ASP A 545 22.17 31.38 -0.71
CA ASP A 545 22.60 31.66 -2.09
C ASP A 545 22.44 30.47 -3.06
N HIS A 546 22.29 29.23 -2.55
CA HIS A 546 21.96 28.05 -3.35
C HIS A 546 20.45 27.83 -3.49
N ASP A 547 19.63 28.68 -2.89
CA ASP A 547 18.23 28.81 -3.25
C ASP A 547 18.11 29.55 -4.59
N LEU A 548 17.89 28.78 -5.65
CA LEU A 548 17.80 29.35 -7.00
C LEU A 548 16.50 30.13 -7.21
N HIS A 549 15.51 30.09 -6.30
CA HIS A 549 14.39 31.04 -6.35
C HIS A 549 14.92 32.47 -6.20
N LEU A 550 15.94 32.66 -5.36
CA LEU A 550 16.55 33.95 -5.08
C LEU A 550 17.63 34.32 -6.12
N THR A 551 18.48 33.37 -6.51
CA THR A 551 19.70 33.69 -7.29
C THR A 551 19.57 33.46 -8.78
N ALA A 552 18.71 32.54 -9.23
CA ALA A 552 18.55 32.22 -10.65
C ALA A 552 17.17 31.59 -10.99
N PRO A 553 16.04 32.30 -10.79
CA PRO A 553 14.69 31.71 -10.89
C PRO A 553 14.33 31.19 -12.29
N LYS A 554 14.96 31.74 -13.34
CA LYS A 554 14.77 31.33 -14.73
C LYS A 554 15.66 30.16 -15.16
N ALA A 555 16.58 29.70 -14.30
CA ALA A 555 17.46 28.59 -14.63
C ALA A 555 16.64 27.29 -14.74
N LYS A 556 16.90 26.53 -15.80
CA LYS A 556 16.28 25.23 -16.03
C LYS A 556 17.21 24.10 -15.64
N ASN A 557 16.65 23.04 -15.08
CA ASN A 557 17.32 21.76 -14.87
C ASN A 557 17.35 20.91 -16.16
N SER A 558 17.90 19.70 -16.07
CA SER A 558 17.99 18.72 -17.16
C SER A 558 16.63 18.26 -17.68
N ALA A 559 15.57 18.38 -16.88
CA ALA A 559 14.19 18.11 -17.29
C ALA A 559 13.50 19.33 -17.93
N GLY A 560 14.21 20.45 -18.12
CA GLY A 560 13.67 21.68 -18.72
C GLY A 560 12.79 22.50 -17.78
N ARG A 561 12.79 22.18 -16.48
CA ARG A 561 11.93 22.77 -15.45
C ARG A 561 12.69 23.79 -14.62
N THR A 562 11.98 24.83 -14.20
CA THR A 562 12.51 25.88 -13.33
C THR A 562 12.26 25.56 -11.87
N VAL A 563 13.03 26.21 -10.99
CA VAL A 563 12.89 26.07 -9.53
C VAL A 563 11.48 26.44 -9.04
N THR A 564 10.79 27.37 -9.69
CA THR A 564 9.41 27.76 -9.35
C THR A 564 8.37 26.70 -9.73
N GLN A 565 8.69 25.83 -10.69
CA GLN A 565 7.79 24.75 -11.12
C GLN A 565 7.97 23.50 -10.27
N ASP A 566 9.21 23.16 -9.93
CA ASP A 566 9.53 21.84 -9.35
C ASP A 566 10.12 21.93 -7.92
N GLY A 567 10.19 23.13 -7.35
CA GLY A 567 10.64 23.36 -5.98
C GLY A 567 12.15 23.54 -5.83
N ILE A 568 12.57 23.87 -4.60
CA ILE A 568 13.93 24.31 -4.29
C ILE A 568 15.02 23.25 -4.54
N CYS A 569 14.69 21.96 -4.39
CA CYS A 569 15.65 20.88 -4.60
C CYS A 569 15.87 20.59 -6.10
N SER A 570 14.89 20.89 -6.96
CA SER A 570 14.86 20.52 -8.38
C SER A 570 15.99 21.05 -9.28
N PRO A 571 16.64 22.20 -8.98
CA PRO A 571 17.75 22.69 -9.81
C PRO A 571 19.04 21.89 -9.63
N CYS A 572 19.12 21.10 -8.56
CA CYS A 572 20.27 20.28 -8.19
C CYS A 572 19.94 18.78 -8.24
N HIS A 573 18.71 18.40 -7.87
CA HIS A 573 18.25 17.01 -7.81
C HIS A 573 17.01 16.77 -8.67
N VAL A 574 17.11 15.81 -9.60
CA VAL A 574 16.00 15.30 -10.42
C VAL A 574 15.76 13.85 -10.04
N VAL A 575 14.67 13.61 -9.30
CA VAL A 575 14.41 12.32 -8.63
C VAL A 575 14.15 11.16 -9.59
N HIS A 576 13.68 11.43 -10.80
CA HIS A 576 13.44 10.45 -11.86
C HIS A 576 14.18 10.90 -13.12
N ASN A 577 14.91 10.00 -13.77
CA ASN A 577 15.75 10.32 -14.94
C ASN A 577 16.83 11.39 -14.67
N GLY A 578 17.48 11.34 -13.50
CA GLY A 578 18.65 12.19 -13.22
C GLY A 578 19.80 11.95 -14.22
N THR A 579 20.70 12.91 -14.37
CA THR A 579 21.77 12.85 -15.39
C THR A 579 23.14 12.46 -14.83
N GLY A 580 23.27 12.29 -13.51
CA GLY A 580 24.54 12.01 -12.86
C GLY A 580 24.40 11.47 -11.43
N PRO A 581 25.52 11.26 -10.72
CA PRO A 581 25.50 10.77 -9.35
C PRO A 581 24.66 11.66 -8.43
N ARG A 582 24.07 11.08 -7.37
CA ARG A 582 23.17 11.79 -6.43
C ARG A 582 21.99 12.50 -7.11
N LEU A 583 21.47 11.89 -8.19
CA LEU A 583 20.30 12.39 -8.92
C LEU A 583 20.55 13.78 -9.52
N TRP A 584 21.78 14.08 -9.95
CA TRP A 584 22.15 15.43 -10.38
C TRP A 584 21.27 15.93 -11.53
N ALA A 585 20.90 17.20 -11.45
CA ALA A 585 19.93 17.86 -12.32
C ALA A 585 20.55 18.55 -13.54
N ARG A 586 21.83 18.30 -13.85
CA ARG A 586 22.55 18.91 -14.99
C ARG A 586 23.38 17.87 -15.71
N THR A 587 23.52 18.04 -17.02
CA THR A 587 24.36 17.16 -17.84
C THR A 587 25.83 17.28 -17.44
N LEU A 588 26.48 16.15 -17.22
CA LEU A 588 27.89 16.06 -16.86
C LEU A 588 28.61 15.17 -17.89
N PRO A 589 29.85 15.52 -18.30
CA PRO A 589 30.63 14.69 -19.21
C PRO A 589 31.22 13.47 -18.48
N GLY A 590 31.22 12.32 -19.15
CA GLY A 590 31.98 11.13 -18.73
C GLY A 590 31.63 10.62 -17.34
N ASN A 591 32.66 10.39 -16.52
CA ASN A 591 32.54 9.94 -15.13
C ASN A 591 32.91 11.09 -14.19
N PRO A 592 31.95 11.97 -13.82
CA PRO A 592 32.25 13.22 -13.12
C PRO A 592 32.68 12.99 -11.67
N SER A 593 33.68 13.74 -11.22
CA SER A 593 34.04 13.84 -9.80
C SER A 593 32.98 14.62 -9.00
N ARG A 594 33.06 14.60 -7.66
CA ARG A 594 32.13 15.40 -6.84
C ARG A 594 32.32 16.91 -7.09
N SER A 595 33.55 17.37 -7.33
CA SER A 595 33.81 18.78 -7.67
C SER A 595 33.24 19.18 -9.03
N ASP A 596 33.07 18.25 -9.97
CA ASP A 596 32.48 18.53 -11.29
C ASP A 596 30.98 18.87 -11.19
N LEU A 597 30.29 18.39 -10.16
CA LEU A 597 28.92 18.81 -9.84
C LEU A 597 28.88 20.32 -9.59
N CYS A 598 29.74 20.82 -8.71
CA CYS A 598 29.85 22.25 -8.41
C CYS A 598 30.24 23.05 -9.67
N ARG A 599 31.24 22.57 -10.42
CA ARG A 599 31.72 23.24 -11.65
C ARG A 599 30.71 23.25 -12.78
N SER A 600 29.69 22.37 -12.77
CA SER A 600 28.59 22.43 -13.74
C SER A 600 27.82 23.77 -13.67
N CYS A 601 27.81 24.42 -12.49
CA CYS A 601 27.26 25.75 -12.26
C CYS A 601 28.36 26.83 -12.16
N HIS A 602 29.42 26.54 -11.40
CA HIS A 602 30.51 27.46 -11.05
C HIS A 602 31.61 27.48 -12.13
N ARG A 603 31.23 27.85 -13.35
CA ARG A 603 32.13 28.00 -14.50
C ARG A 603 31.75 29.20 -15.35
N THR A 604 32.65 29.62 -16.22
CA THR A 604 32.35 30.61 -17.27
C THR A 604 31.15 30.14 -18.09
N GLY A 605 30.15 31.01 -18.25
CA GLY A 605 28.88 30.69 -18.94
C GLY A 605 27.88 29.86 -18.13
N GLY A 606 28.24 29.38 -16.93
CA GLY A 606 27.34 28.69 -16.02
C GLY A 606 26.41 29.62 -15.23
N VAL A 607 25.44 29.04 -14.52
CA VAL A 607 24.46 29.80 -13.72
C VAL A 607 25.13 30.58 -12.58
N ALA A 608 26.23 30.05 -12.03
CA ALA A 608 27.01 30.68 -10.96
C ALA A 608 28.33 31.29 -11.48
N LYS A 609 28.38 31.79 -12.72
CA LYS A 609 29.59 32.34 -13.35
C LYS A 609 30.28 33.48 -12.57
N ALA A 610 29.53 34.19 -11.72
CA ALA A 610 30.08 35.27 -10.89
C ALA A 610 30.88 34.75 -9.68
N LYS A 611 30.81 33.45 -9.37
CA LYS A 611 31.42 32.83 -8.18
C LYS A 611 32.30 31.63 -8.55
N THR A 612 33.33 31.87 -9.37
CA THR A 612 34.30 30.81 -9.74
C THR A 612 35.49 30.77 -8.78
N THR A 613 36.17 29.62 -8.68
CA THR A 613 37.38 29.47 -7.85
C THR A 613 38.61 30.19 -8.39
N GLY A 614 38.62 30.50 -9.70
CA GLY A 614 39.74 31.15 -10.39
C GLY A 614 40.84 30.19 -10.85
N LYS A 615 41.90 30.76 -11.44
CA LYS A 615 43.08 30.00 -11.92
C LYS A 615 43.99 29.55 -10.78
N ASN A 616 44.13 30.38 -9.76
CA ASN A 616 44.96 30.10 -8.58
C ASN A 616 44.02 29.75 -7.42
N SER A 617 43.85 28.46 -7.17
CA SER A 617 42.96 27.95 -6.12
C SER A 617 43.59 26.76 -5.45
N HIS A 618 43.11 26.46 -4.24
CA HIS A 618 43.43 25.24 -3.54
C HIS A 618 43.06 24.01 -4.39
N PRO A 619 43.95 23.01 -4.51
CA PRO A 619 43.67 21.83 -5.30
C PRO A 619 42.49 21.05 -4.72
N VAL A 620 41.74 20.40 -5.60
CA VAL A 620 40.71 19.41 -5.31
C VAL A 620 40.89 18.23 -6.25
N SER A 621 40.19 17.13 -5.99
CA SER A 621 40.38 15.85 -6.68
C SER A 621 41.80 15.31 -6.50
N VAL A 622 42.40 15.59 -5.34
CA VAL A 622 43.73 15.12 -4.92
C VAL A 622 43.59 14.23 -3.67
N PRO A 623 44.41 13.18 -3.54
CA PRO A 623 44.36 12.29 -2.37
C PRO A 623 44.82 13.01 -1.10
N VAL A 624 44.24 12.61 0.04
CA VAL A 624 44.66 13.03 1.38
C VAL A 624 45.21 11.80 2.10
N GLU A 625 46.48 11.87 2.49
CA GLU A 625 47.18 10.77 3.17
C GLU A 625 46.95 10.79 4.70
N GLU A 626 46.74 11.98 5.26
CA GLU A 626 46.51 12.15 6.69
C GLU A 626 45.06 11.87 7.10
N LYS A 627 44.88 11.39 8.34
CA LYS A 627 43.55 11.22 8.92
C LYS A 627 42.99 12.56 9.34
N VAL A 628 41.90 12.97 8.69
CA VAL A 628 41.16 14.22 8.93
C VAL A 628 39.71 13.93 9.32
N ASN A 629 39.06 14.82 10.09
CA ASN A 629 37.64 14.70 10.44
C ASN A 629 36.74 15.46 9.47
N LEU A 630 37.02 15.33 8.16
CA LEU A 630 36.26 15.96 7.08
C LEU A 630 35.84 14.90 6.06
N PRO A 631 34.72 15.11 5.34
CA PRO A 631 34.27 14.14 4.35
C PRO A 631 35.21 14.14 3.14
N LEU A 632 35.81 12.99 2.88
CA LEU A 632 36.56 12.70 1.67
C LEU A 632 35.69 11.88 0.70
N SER A 633 36.06 11.86 -0.57
CA SER A 633 35.33 11.18 -1.66
C SER A 633 36.25 10.22 -2.39
N GLY A 634 35.70 9.14 -2.97
CA GLY A 634 36.51 8.14 -3.67
C GLY A 634 35.86 7.51 -4.89
N GLN A 635 36.50 7.71 -6.05
CA GLN A 635 36.76 6.65 -7.02
C GLN A 635 38.29 6.56 -7.22
N GLY A 636 38.90 5.44 -6.81
CA GLY A 636 40.36 5.21 -6.77
C GLY A 636 40.77 4.26 -5.64
N LYS A 637 41.99 3.67 -5.70
CA LYS A 637 42.43 2.50 -4.88
C LYS A 637 42.21 2.61 -3.35
N ASN A 638 42.17 3.83 -2.77
CA ASN A 638 42.03 4.05 -1.32
C ASN A 638 40.84 4.94 -0.89
N GLY A 639 40.06 5.50 -1.82
CA GLY A 639 38.81 6.21 -1.49
C GLY A 639 38.90 7.59 -0.79
N ASN A 640 40.09 8.21 -0.67
CA ASN A 640 40.35 9.38 0.19
C ASN A 640 40.73 10.67 -0.58
N ASN A 641 39.95 11.11 -1.57
CA ASN A 641 40.21 12.36 -2.27
C ASN A 641 39.48 13.55 -1.61
N MET A 642 40.18 14.68 -1.52
CA MET A 642 39.59 15.97 -1.15
C MET A 642 38.82 16.55 -2.34
N GLU A 643 37.59 16.99 -2.10
CA GLU A 643 36.70 17.60 -3.09
C GLU A 643 36.17 18.95 -2.57
N CYS A 644 35.48 19.74 -3.40
CA CYS A 644 34.86 20.99 -2.93
C CYS A 644 33.98 20.78 -1.70
N GLU A 645 33.26 19.65 -1.64
CA GLU A 645 32.39 19.33 -0.52
C GLU A 645 33.11 18.84 0.74
N THR A 646 34.44 18.69 0.72
CA THR A 646 35.24 18.43 1.92
C THR A 646 35.22 19.65 2.84
N CYS A 647 35.30 20.84 2.28
CA CYS A 647 35.23 22.11 3.02
C CYS A 647 33.82 22.69 3.04
N HIS A 648 33.05 22.53 1.96
CA HIS A 648 31.72 23.11 1.83
C HIS A 648 30.59 22.08 2.02
N ASN A 649 29.52 22.48 2.69
CA ASN A 649 28.24 21.78 2.70
C ASN A 649 27.21 22.63 1.93
N PRO A 650 26.88 22.29 0.67
CA PRO A 650 26.01 23.13 -0.15
C PRO A 650 24.60 23.30 0.43
N HIS A 651 24.20 22.46 1.38
CA HIS A 651 22.88 22.49 2.01
C HIS A 651 22.80 23.29 3.31
N GLN A 652 23.89 23.91 3.76
CA GLN A 652 23.92 24.58 5.06
C GLN A 652 24.72 25.87 4.94
N TRP A 653 24.15 27.01 5.34
CA TRP A 653 24.79 28.32 5.16
C TRP A 653 26.06 28.51 6.01
N SER A 654 26.05 27.99 7.24
CA SER A 654 27.16 28.04 8.20
C SER A 654 27.26 26.73 8.97
N GLY A 655 28.47 26.25 9.24
CA GLY A 655 28.70 24.94 9.86
C GLY A 655 28.17 24.79 11.29
N ASP A 656 27.97 25.91 12.00
CA ASP A 656 27.41 25.99 13.35
C ASP A 656 25.89 26.28 13.39
N GLN A 657 25.26 26.55 12.24
CA GLN A 657 23.83 26.86 12.15
C GLN A 657 23.06 25.71 11.50
N ALA A 658 22.15 25.09 12.26
CA ALA A 658 21.22 24.08 11.77
C ALA A 658 19.87 24.70 11.38
N THR A 659 19.91 25.74 10.53
CA THR A 659 18.74 26.51 10.11
C THR A 659 18.84 26.90 8.64
N THR A 660 17.73 27.38 8.07
CA THR A 660 17.71 28.01 6.74
C THR A 660 18.57 29.28 6.71
N GLY A 661 18.84 29.77 5.50
CA GLY A 661 19.65 30.96 5.27
C GLY A 661 18.98 32.29 5.65
N PRO A 662 19.65 33.42 5.40
CA PRO A 662 19.21 34.75 5.83
C PRO A 662 18.01 35.33 5.04
N GLY A 663 17.43 34.60 4.09
CA GLY A 663 16.25 35.03 3.31
C GLY A 663 16.54 36.11 2.27
N ARG A 664 17.80 36.49 2.11
CA ARG A 664 18.26 37.50 1.17
C ARG A 664 19.67 37.16 0.68
N LYS A 665 20.02 37.67 -0.50
CA LYS A 665 21.37 37.52 -1.05
C LYS A 665 22.38 38.28 -0.18
N VAL A 666 23.23 37.56 0.54
CA VAL A 666 24.30 38.11 1.38
C VAL A 666 25.61 37.45 0.98
N GLU A 667 26.66 38.25 0.78
CA GLU A 667 27.98 37.70 0.53
C GLU A 667 28.46 36.92 1.76
N GLY A 668 28.86 35.67 1.57
CA GLY A 668 29.40 34.85 2.64
C GLY A 668 30.76 35.35 3.14
N THR A 669 31.09 34.99 4.38
CA THR A 669 32.37 35.29 5.03
C THR A 669 33.12 33.98 5.33
N GLU A 670 34.27 34.06 6.00
CA GLU A 670 34.97 32.87 6.51
C GLU A 670 34.28 32.23 7.72
N ALA A 671 33.19 32.83 8.24
CA ALA A 671 32.30 32.15 9.20
C ALA A 671 31.19 31.36 8.50
N THR A 672 30.72 31.86 7.34
CA THR A 672 29.59 31.31 6.58
C THR A 672 30.06 30.70 5.25
N SER A 673 29.49 31.08 4.11
CA SER A 673 29.88 30.59 2.77
C SER A 673 29.80 29.07 2.61
N PHE A 674 28.79 28.47 3.24
CA PHE A 674 28.58 27.03 3.22
C PHE A 674 29.71 26.22 3.84
N LEU A 675 30.55 26.79 4.69
CA LEU A 675 31.65 26.06 5.32
C LEU A 675 31.12 25.02 6.31
N ARG A 676 31.71 23.83 6.34
CA ARG A 676 31.39 22.78 7.33
C ARG A 676 31.81 23.14 8.75
N ILE A 677 32.89 23.92 8.85
CA ILE A 677 33.44 24.40 10.11
C ILE A 677 33.71 25.90 9.91
N PRO A 678 33.09 26.79 10.71
CA PRO A 678 33.39 28.21 10.68
C PRO A 678 34.89 28.46 10.91
N ASN A 679 35.49 29.36 10.15
CA ASN A 679 36.94 29.58 10.09
C ASN A 679 37.37 31.00 10.50
N LEU A 680 36.43 31.93 10.69
CA LEU A 680 36.71 33.36 10.94
C LEU A 680 37.43 33.61 12.27
N GLU A 681 36.84 33.19 13.40
CA GLU A 681 37.42 33.44 14.73
C GLU A 681 38.57 32.49 15.04
N LYS A 682 38.36 31.19 14.81
CA LYS A 682 39.35 30.13 14.97
C LYS A 682 39.42 29.37 13.65
N PRO A 683 40.59 29.29 13.00
CA PRO A 683 40.71 28.63 11.70
C PRO A 683 40.74 27.09 11.83
N LEU A 684 39.69 26.52 12.43
CA LEU A 684 39.59 25.10 12.78
C LEU A 684 39.44 24.23 11.54
N LEU A 685 38.80 24.74 10.47
CA LEU A 685 38.69 24.02 9.21
C LEU A 685 40.06 23.74 8.61
N CYS A 686 40.90 24.78 8.53
CA CYS A 686 42.26 24.66 7.99
C CYS A 686 43.13 23.76 8.85
N ARG A 687 42.98 23.83 10.19
CA ARG A 687 43.74 23.02 11.16
C ARG A 687 43.60 21.52 10.95
N GLU A 688 42.49 21.03 10.38
CA GLU A 688 42.32 19.59 10.14
C GLU A 688 43.47 19.00 9.32
N CYS A 689 44.02 19.77 8.36
CA CYS A 689 45.18 19.42 7.56
C CYS A 689 46.44 20.23 7.94
N HIS A 690 46.29 21.54 8.18
CA HIS A 690 47.39 22.48 8.42
C HIS A 690 47.63 22.70 9.92
N ARG A 691 47.90 21.60 10.65
CA ARG A 691 48.01 21.60 12.12
C ARG A 691 49.15 22.46 12.64
N ARG A 692 50.27 22.46 11.93
CA ARG A 692 51.46 23.24 12.29
C ARG A 692 51.26 24.71 11.95
N GLU A 693 50.75 25.01 10.76
CA GLU A 693 50.55 26.39 10.30
C GLU A 693 49.46 27.11 11.10
N TYR A 694 48.49 26.38 11.66
CA TYR A 694 47.46 26.90 12.56
C TYR A 694 48.04 27.67 13.77
N LEU A 695 49.28 27.36 14.18
CA LEU A 695 49.97 27.99 15.30
C LEU A 695 50.23 29.49 15.11
N VAL A 696 50.05 30.02 13.88
CA VAL A 696 50.15 31.46 13.60
C VAL A 696 49.08 32.27 14.35
N THR A 697 47.97 31.62 14.70
CA THR A 697 46.85 32.24 15.42
C THR A 697 47.34 32.84 16.75
N GLY A 698 46.98 34.09 17.00
CA GLY A 698 47.33 34.80 18.23
C GLY A 698 48.82 35.15 18.37
N THR A 699 49.62 35.02 17.30
CA THR A 699 51.01 35.51 17.23
C THR A 699 51.07 36.89 16.58
N ASP A 700 52.26 37.48 16.47
CA ASP A 700 52.44 38.79 15.82
C ASP A 700 52.04 38.81 14.33
N HIS A 701 52.05 37.64 13.67
CA HIS A 701 51.58 37.50 12.29
C HIS A 701 50.06 37.29 12.17
N ASP A 702 49.34 37.19 13.29
CA ASP A 702 47.89 37.27 13.29
C ASP A 702 47.46 38.74 13.16
N LEU A 703 47.39 39.19 11.90
CA LEU A 703 47.13 40.58 11.56
C LEU A 703 45.75 41.08 12.02
N ARG A 704 44.85 40.19 12.46
CA ARG A 704 43.59 40.60 13.08
C ARG A 704 43.84 41.41 14.36
N TYR A 705 44.94 41.15 15.05
CA TYR A 705 45.33 41.87 16.27
C TYR A 705 46.38 42.94 15.99
N THR A 706 47.40 42.65 15.18
CA THR A 706 48.54 43.55 15.00
C THR A 706 48.34 44.60 13.91
N ALA A 707 47.50 44.32 12.91
CA ALA A 707 47.22 45.25 11.80
C ALA A 707 45.81 45.03 11.22
N PRO A 708 44.72 45.22 11.99
CA PRO A 708 43.35 44.85 11.61
C PRO A 708 42.86 45.51 10.31
N ASP A 709 43.31 46.73 10.04
CA ASP A 709 42.97 47.49 8.83
C ASP A 709 43.88 47.21 7.63
N SER A 710 44.92 46.39 7.80
CA SER A 710 45.78 45.99 6.68
C SER A 710 44.96 45.25 5.63
N LYS A 711 45.27 45.53 4.36
CA LYS A 711 44.55 44.97 3.23
C LYS A 711 45.41 43.97 2.49
N ASN A 712 44.82 42.82 2.16
CA ASN A 712 45.42 41.88 1.23
C ASN A 712 45.35 42.42 -0.21
N ALA A 713 45.91 41.68 -1.18
CA ALA A 713 45.95 42.06 -2.59
C ALA A 713 44.56 42.23 -3.25
N ARG A 714 43.49 41.75 -2.60
CA ARG A 714 42.10 41.94 -3.02
C ARG A 714 41.37 43.06 -2.29
N GLY A 715 42.08 43.80 -1.43
CA GLY A 715 41.50 44.91 -0.66
C GLY A 715 40.71 44.48 0.57
N GLN A 716 40.72 43.20 0.94
CA GLN A 716 40.03 42.72 2.15
C GLN A 716 40.84 43.06 3.39
N LYS A 717 40.18 43.60 4.42
CA LYS A 717 40.81 43.93 5.70
C LYS A 717 41.15 42.67 6.49
N ALA A 718 42.26 42.67 7.22
CA ALA A 718 42.67 41.53 8.04
C ALA A 718 41.59 41.11 9.06
N VAL A 719 40.94 42.08 9.73
CA VAL A 719 39.87 41.81 10.70
C VAL A 719 38.63 41.13 10.11
N SER A 720 38.46 41.16 8.78
CA SER A 720 37.30 40.57 8.09
C SER A 720 37.49 39.11 7.65
N GLY A 721 38.67 38.53 7.90
CA GLY A 721 38.99 37.14 7.59
C GLY A 721 39.67 36.44 8.77
N SER A 722 40.01 35.16 8.60
CA SER A 722 40.79 34.39 9.58
C SER A 722 42.24 34.86 9.67
N ALA A 723 43.00 34.33 10.61
CA ALA A 723 44.44 34.58 10.73
C ALA A 723 45.22 34.25 9.43
N CYS A 724 44.67 33.40 8.56
CA CYS A 724 45.32 32.99 7.30
C CYS A 724 45.00 33.93 6.12
N ALA A 725 43.81 34.54 6.11
CA ALA A 725 43.25 35.31 4.99
C ALA A 725 44.07 36.54 4.53
N PRO A 726 44.82 37.24 5.42
CA PRO A 726 45.68 38.33 4.99
C PRO A 726 46.79 37.87 4.04
N CYS A 727 47.29 36.65 4.23
CA CYS A 727 48.44 36.10 3.53
C CYS A 727 48.05 35.11 2.42
N HIS A 728 47.02 34.29 2.64
CA HIS A 728 46.62 33.21 1.74
C HIS A 728 45.22 33.44 1.16
N GLY A 729 45.04 33.10 -0.11
CA GLY A 729 43.76 33.17 -0.81
C GLY A 729 43.34 31.80 -1.34
N ILE A 730 42.53 31.06 -0.58
CA ILE A 730 42.13 29.67 -0.94
C ILE A 730 41.50 29.58 -2.34
N HIS A 731 40.69 30.57 -2.71
CA HIS A 731 40.16 30.74 -4.05
C HIS A 731 40.63 32.08 -4.62
N ASN A 732 40.89 32.14 -5.93
CA ASN A 732 41.30 33.33 -6.70
C ASN A 732 42.61 34.01 -6.24
N ALA A 733 43.56 33.28 -5.64
CA ALA A 733 44.81 33.85 -5.09
C ALA A 733 45.50 34.78 -6.08
N ALA A 734 46.06 35.89 -5.59
CA ALA A 734 46.82 36.81 -6.43
C ALA A 734 48.04 36.11 -7.07
N ASN A 735 48.65 35.17 -6.35
CA ASN A 735 49.75 34.35 -6.85
C ASN A 735 49.52 32.86 -6.53
N ARG A 736 49.97 31.97 -7.41
CA ARG A 736 49.85 30.51 -7.25
C ARG A 736 50.79 29.96 -6.18
N VAL A 737 51.98 30.55 -6.01
CA VAL A 737 52.98 30.10 -5.04
C VAL A 737 52.40 30.26 -3.64
N VAL A 738 52.25 29.15 -2.91
CA VAL A 738 51.60 29.04 -1.59
C VAL A 738 50.24 29.75 -1.49
N LEU A 739 49.55 29.90 -2.63
CA LEU A 739 48.31 30.69 -2.75
C LEU A 739 48.42 32.10 -2.17
N TRP A 740 49.58 32.75 -2.34
CA TRP A 740 49.88 34.04 -1.76
C TRP A 740 48.90 35.14 -2.23
N ASN A 741 48.42 35.90 -1.26
CA ASN A 741 47.38 36.90 -1.44
C ASN A 741 47.69 38.20 -0.70
N ALA A 742 48.81 38.30 0.03
CA ALA A 742 49.31 39.56 0.57
C ALA A 742 50.03 40.41 -0.51
N PRO A 743 50.22 41.72 -0.30
CA PRO A 743 51.01 42.56 -1.19
C PRO A 743 52.44 42.01 -1.37
N LEU A 744 52.97 42.06 -2.59
CA LEU A 744 54.40 41.83 -2.86
C LEU A 744 55.13 43.17 -2.93
N MET A 745 56.39 43.21 -2.50
CA MET A 745 57.24 44.39 -2.64
C MET A 745 57.38 44.79 -4.11
N LYS A 746 57.15 46.08 -4.41
CA LYS A 746 57.34 46.67 -5.74
C LYS A 746 58.71 47.36 -5.78
N GLY A 747 59.59 46.97 -6.70
CA GLY A 747 60.91 47.60 -6.91
C GLY A 747 62.09 46.61 -6.79
N ARG A 748 63.32 47.15 -6.60
CA ARG A 748 64.59 46.39 -6.58
C ARG A 748 64.90 45.66 -5.25
N LYS A 749 64.08 45.82 -4.20
CA LYS A 749 64.34 45.17 -2.90
C LYS A 749 63.72 43.77 -2.87
N GLY A 750 64.56 42.75 -2.72
CA GLY A 750 64.17 41.34 -2.69
C GLY A 750 64.63 40.60 -3.95
N ASP A 751 65.49 39.60 -3.80
CA ASP A 751 66.10 38.90 -4.93
C ASP A 751 65.24 37.73 -5.44
N ASP A 752 64.36 37.17 -4.58
CA ASP A 752 63.44 36.08 -4.88
C ASP A 752 61.99 36.40 -4.46
N PHE A 753 61.07 35.48 -4.76
CA PHE A 753 59.66 35.61 -4.40
C PHE A 753 59.42 35.73 -2.88
N MET A 754 60.11 34.93 -2.06
CA MET A 754 59.90 34.89 -0.61
C MET A 754 60.38 36.19 0.05
N GLU A 755 61.51 36.73 -0.38
CA GLU A 755 61.96 38.06 0.07
C GLU A 755 60.94 39.14 -0.30
N LYS A 756 60.44 39.14 -1.54
CA LYS A 756 59.41 40.10 -2.00
C LYS A 756 58.10 39.95 -1.23
N ALA A 757 57.73 38.74 -0.82
CA ALA A 757 56.58 38.45 0.01
C ALA A 757 56.73 39.07 1.40
N CYS A 758 57.87 38.84 2.08
CA CYS A 758 58.15 39.40 3.40
C CYS A 758 58.25 40.93 3.36
N TYR A 759 59.00 41.50 2.41
CA TYR A 759 59.14 42.96 2.26
C TYR A 759 57.83 43.65 1.85
N GLY A 760 56.87 42.92 1.28
CA GLY A 760 55.53 43.45 0.98
C GLY A 760 54.81 43.98 2.22
N CYS A 761 55.09 43.40 3.39
CA CYS A 761 54.59 43.86 4.69
C CYS A 761 55.65 44.61 5.49
N HIS A 762 56.91 44.15 5.50
CA HIS A 762 58.02 44.73 6.26
C HIS A 762 58.70 45.88 5.50
N ASN A 763 57.91 46.92 5.21
CA ASN A 763 58.36 48.18 4.61
C ASN A 763 57.71 49.38 5.32
N PRO A 764 58.20 50.62 5.11
CA PRO A 764 57.71 51.79 5.84
C PRO A 764 56.21 52.09 5.71
N ARG A 765 55.54 51.52 4.69
CA ARG A 765 54.10 51.70 4.42
C ARG A 765 53.28 50.41 4.59
N GLY A 766 53.92 49.31 4.97
CA GLY A 766 53.28 48.00 5.11
C GLY A 766 52.81 47.72 6.54
N ALA A 767 52.14 46.59 6.74
CA ALA A 767 51.64 46.15 8.04
C ALA A 767 52.76 45.94 9.08
N GLY A 768 53.96 45.58 8.64
CA GLY A 768 55.13 45.34 9.49
C GLY A 768 56.05 46.55 9.62
N LYS A 769 55.55 47.79 9.46
CA LYS A 769 56.37 49.02 9.46
C LYS A 769 57.18 49.27 10.75
N GLU A 770 56.77 48.67 11.86
CA GLU A 770 57.44 48.78 13.16
C GLU A 770 58.59 47.78 13.30
N LYS A 771 58.67 46.77 12.42
CA LYS A 771 59.67 45.71 12.41
C LYS A 771 60.38 45.65 11.05
N LEU A 772 61.12 46.70 10.72
CA LEU A 772 61.80 46.81 9.43
C LEU A 772 63.09 45.99 9.37
N VAL A 773 63.22 45.21 8.30
CA VAL A 773 64.44 44.45 7.99
C VAL A 773 65.37 45.32 7.12
N GLN A 774 66.52 45.73 7.67
CA GLN A 774 67.51 46.55 6.94
C GLN A 774 68.27 45.72 5.90
N VAL A 775 68.71 44.52 6.28
CA VAL A 775 69.37 43.54 5.42
C VAL A 775 68.73 42.17 5.65
N GLY A 776 68.25 41.52 4.60
CA GLY A 776 67.60 40.20 4.72
C GLY A 776 68.13 39.14 3.76
N SER A 777 68.79 39.53 2.68
CA SER A 777 69.27 38.60 1.66
C SER A 777 70.57 37.92 2.04
N HIS A 778 70.73 36.69 1.54
CA HIS A 778 71.95 35.90 1.64
C HIS A 778 72.62 35.80 0.27
N PRO A 779 73.96 35.69 0.17
CA PRO A 779 74.62 35.40 -1.11
C PRO A 779 74.02 34.18 -1.81
N ARG A 780 74.04 34.14 -3.15
CA ARG A 780 73.58 32.98 -3.95
C ARG A 780 74.69 32.01 -4.36
N ARG A 781 75.93 32.32 -3.98
CA ARG A 781 77.15 31.57 -4.36
C ARG A 781 78.15 31.72 -3.23
N ILE A 782 78.51 30.60 -2.60
CA ILE A 782 79.26 30.61 -1.33
C ILE A 782 80.77 30.57 -1.55
N TYR A 783 81.25 30.13 -2.72
CA TYR A 783 82.67 29.81 -2.88
C TYR A 783 83.30 30.34 -4.18
N PHE A 784 84.54 30.83 -4.07
CA PHE A 784 85.37 31.33 -5.15
C PHE A 784 85.47 30.30 -6.29
N GLY A 785 84.83 30.58 -7.43
CA GLY A 785 84.99 29.83 -8.68
C GLY A 785 84.14 28.56 -8.84
N TYR A 786 83.68 27.91 -7.78
CA TYR A 786 82.86 26.70 -7.86
C TYR A 786 81.39 26.98 -7.46
N ARG A 787 80.45 26.68 -8.37
CA ARG A 787 78.99 26.84 -8.15
C ARG A 787 78.43 25.71 -7.27
N LEU A 788 78.91 25.58 -6.04
CA LEU A 788 78.38 24.58 -5.10
C LEU A 788 77.01 25.04 -4.54
N PRO A 789 75.98 24.17 -4.52
CA PRO A 789 74.69 24.49 -3.93
C PRO A 789 74.75 24.44 -2.40
N TYR A 790 73.91 25.22 -1.72
CA TYR A 790 73.80 25.23 -0.26
C TYR A 790 73.58 23.83 0.34
N SER A 791 72.83 22.96 -0.34
CA SER A 791 72.58 21.58 0.10
C SER A 791 73.83 20.75 0.31
N SER A 792 74.93 21.06 -0.38
CA SER A 792 76.21 20.34 -0.20
C SER A 792 76.90 20.63 1.13
N THR A 793 76.46 21.68 1.84
CA THR A 793 77.05 22.14 3.11
C THR A 793 76.10 21.94 4.29
N LEU A 794 74.82 21.61 4.06
CA LEU A 794 73.85 21.38 5.13
C LEU A 794 73.98 19.97 5.69
N LEU A 795 74.00 19.87 7.03
CA LEU A 795 74.08 18.59 7.75
C LEU A 795 72.78 17.76 7.69
N ASP A 796 71.64 18.42 7.47
CA ASP A 796 70.33 17.78 7.34
C ASP A 796 69.83 17.88 5.90
N ASP A 797 69.07 16.88 5.46
CA ASP A 797 68.37 16.91 4.16
C ASP A 797 67.36 18.08 4.12
N PRO A 798 67.54 19.08 3.24
CA PRO A 798 66.63 20.22 3.09
C PRO A 798 65.21 19.84 2.66
N SER A 799 65.02 18.62 2.14
CA SER A 799 63.72 18.07 1.76
C SER A 799 62.98 17.36 2.90
N SER A 800 63.65 17.12 4.03
CA SER A 800 63.04 16.52 5.22
C SER A 800 62.02 17.47 5.86
N PRO A 801 60.89 16.97 6.42
CA PRO A 801 59.89 17.78 7.13
C PRO A 801 60.46 18.61 8.31
N ASP A 802 61.53 18.11 8.94
CA ASP A 802 62.25 18.78 10.02
C ASP A 802 63.55 19.46 9.55
N GLY A 803 63.86 19.36 8.26
CA GLY A 803 65.03 19.96 7.63
C GLY A 803 64.91 21.47 7.46
N ILE A 804 66.04 22.11 7.15
CA ILE A 804 66.13 23.55 6.89
C ILE A 804 65.83 23.79 5.40
N PRO A 805 64.71 24.43 5.03
CA PRO A 805 64.27 24.50 3.64
C PRO A 805 65.06 25.56 2.85
N LEU A 806 65.36 25.23 1.59
CA LEU A 806 65.94 26.14 0.60
C LEU A 806 64.90 26.46 -0.48
N PHE A 807 65.02 27.63 -1.11
CA PHE A 807 64.00 28.16 -2.02
C PHE A 807 64.54 28.53 -3.40
N THR A 808 63.78 28.20 -4.44
CA THR A 808 64.03 28.67 -5.80
C THR A 808 63.69 30.16 -5.93
N GLY A 809 64.15 30.81 -7.00
CA GLY A 809 63.83 32.21 -7.27
C GLY A 809 62.32 32.52 -7.38
N ASP A 810 61.51 31.54 -7.78
CA ASP A 810 60.04 31.61 -7.81
C ASP A 810 59.37 31.22 -6.48
N GLY A 811 60.14 30.92 -5.43
CA GLY A 811 59.65 30.72 -4.06
C GLY A 811 59.16 29.32 -3.72
N ARG A 812 59.53 28.31 -4.50
CA ARG A 812 59.25 26.89 -4.19
C ARG A 812 60.40 26.29 -3.40
N THR A 813 60.11 25.31 -2.56
CA THR A 813 61.17 24.55 -1.89
C THR A 813 61.91 23.67 -2.90
N ALA A 814 63.23 23.64 -2.83
CA ALA A 814 64.07 22.77 -3.66
C ALA A 814 65.39 22.48 -2.96
N VAL A 815 65.89 21.25 -3.11
CA VAL A 815 67.21 20.85 -2.56
C VAL A 815 68.32 21.75 -3.10
N THR A 816 68.26 22.15 -4.37
CA THR A 816 69.22 23.06 -5.01
C THR A 816 68.85 24.54 -4.88
N GLY A 817 67.96 24.88 -3.94
CA GLY A 817 67.52 26.25 -3.71
C GLY A 817 68.56 27.13 -3.00
N GLU A 818 68.19 28.39 -2.81
CA GLU A 818 68.95 29.42 -2.11
C GLU A 818 68.41 29.64 -0.69
N ILE A 819 69.23 30.22 0.19
CA ILE A 819 68.78 30.69 1.51
C ILE A 819 67.90 31.93 1.31
N SER A 820 66.65 31.86 1.81
CA SER A 820 65.71 32.98 1.80
C SER A 820 65.11 33.20 3.19
N CYS A 821 64.25 34.20 3.39
CA CYS A 821 63.70 34.51 4.73
C CYS A 821 63.09 33.28 5.43
N PRO A 822 62.30 32.42 4.74
CA PRO A 822 61.68 31.26 5.39
C PRO A 822 62.63 30.07 5.63
N THR A 823 63.89 30.18 5.20
CA THR A 823 64.97 29.23 5.56
C THR A 823 65.30 29.36 7.04
N CYS A 824 65.37 30.60 7.55
CA CYS A 824 65.62 30.88 8.97
C CYS A 824 64.33 30.99 9.77
N HIS A 825 63.27 31.51 9.15
CA HIS A 825 61.99 31.76 9.81
C HIS A 825 60.89 30.77 9.39
N ASP A 826 60.09 30.31 10.33
CA ASP A 826 58.79 29.68 10.07
C ASP A 826 57.71 30.72 10.41
N PRO A 827 57.13 31.42 9.42
CA PRO A 827 56.22 32.53 9.66
C PRO A 827 54.95 32.13 10.40
N HIS A 828 54.71 30.82 10.59
CA HIS A 828 53.55 30.30 11.30
C HIS A 828 53.83 29.93 12.76
N VAL A 829 55.08 29.73 13.15
CA VAL A 829 55.42 29.18 14.48
C VAL A 829 56.28 30.18 15.24
N TRP A 830 55.71 30.88 16.22
CA TRP A 830 56.39 31.93 16.96
C TRP A 830 57.68 31.45 17.66
N GLN A 831 57.65 30.26 18.28
CA GLN A 831 58.81 29.65 18.91
C GLN A 831 58.94 28.18 18.51
N ALA A 832 60.15 27.75 18.13
CA ALA A 832 60.44 26.36 17.87
C ALA A 832 60.02 25.43 19.03
N GLY A 833 59.26 24.37 18.73
CA GLY A 833 58.73 23.43 19.73
C GLY A 833 57.39 23.84 20.36
N GLN A 834 56.84 25.01 19.99
CA GLN A 834 55.50 25.43 20.39
C GLN A 834 54.44 24.46 19.83
N SER A 835 53.51 24.06 20.70
CA SER A 835 52.42 23.13 20.36
C SER A 835 51.02 23.76 20.47
N ARG A 836 50.94 25.04 20.86
CA ARG A 836 49.68 25.78 21.05
C ARG A 836 49.76 27.16 20.42
N PRO A 837 48.64 27.74 19.93
CA PRO A 837 48.58 29.10 19.43
C PRO A 837 49.13 30.16 20.40
N GLY A 838 49.45 31.34 19.88
CA GLY A 838 49.84 32.49 20.68
C GLY A 838 48.71 33.02 21.57
N ASN A 839 49.04 33.93 22.48
CA ASN A 839 48.13 34.48 23.49
C ASN A 839 47.29 35.67 22.99
N GLY A 840 47.39 36.03 21.71
CA GLY A 840 46.65 37.16 21.11
C GLY A 840 47.19 38.53 21.50
N ARG A 841 48.43 38.61 21.97
CA ARG A 841 49.12 39.87 22.31
C ARG A 841 50.37 40.02 21.46
N ASN A 842 50.61 41.25 21.00
CA ASN A 842 51.87 41.62 20.38
C ASN A 842 52.97 41.61 21.45
N ILE A 843 53.97 40.74 21.30
CA ILE A 843 55.05 40.58 22.28
C ILE A 843 56.40 40.78 21.60
N GLU A 844 57.30 41.52 22.25
CA GLU A 844 58.63 41.71 21.67
C GLU A 844 59.38 40.38 21.56
N GLY A 845 59.96 40.19 20.39
CA GLY A 845 60.78 39.04 20.07
C GLY A 845 62.11 38.97 20.83
N SER A 846 62.68 37.78 20.86
CA SER A 846 64.01 37.45 21.36
C SER A 846 64.76 36.61 20.32
N PRO A 847 66.09 36.43 20.46
CA PRO A 847 66.88 35.61 19.54
C PRO A 847 66.54 34.11 19.51
N VAL A 848 65.58 33.63 20.31
CA VAL A 848 65.18 32.20 20.35
C VAL A 848 63.69 31.98 20.06
N ASN A 849 62.94 33.05 19.75
CA ASN A 849 61.56 33.02 19.25
C ASN A 849 61.46 34.00 18.06
N SER A 850 60.35 34.72 17.85
CA SER A 850 60.20 35.61 16.67
C SER A 850 60.23 34.84 15.35
N PHE A 851 59.50 33.73 15.31
CA PHE A 851 59.36 32.87 14.14
C PHE A 851 60.63 32.11 13.75
N LEU A 852 61.67 32.05 14.61
CA LEU A 852 62.91 31.34 14.29
C LEU A 852 62.71 29.81 14.31
N ARG A 853 63.19 29.12 13.26
CA ARG A 853 63.18 27.65 13.19
C ARG A 853 64.15 27.03 14.21
N ARG A 854 63.86 25.79 14.61
CA ARG A 854 64.69 25.02 15.53
C ARG A 854 66.08 24.78 14.93
N GLU A 855 67.12 24.88 15.75
CA GLU A 855 68.52 24.57 15.39
C GLU A 855 69.14 25.36 14.21
N VAL A 856 68.49 26.40 13.66
CA VAL A 856 69.09 27.22 12.57
C VAL A 856 70.48 27.75 12.95
N ARG A 857 70.64 28.21 14.19
CA ARG A 857 71.94 28.66 14.70
C ARG A 857 73.01 27.57 14.63
N LYS A 858 72.69 26.33 15.02
CA LYS A 858 73.66 25.23 15.15
C LYS A 858 73.88 24.45 13.84
N LYS A 859 72.83 24.27 13.04
CA LYS A 859 72.84 23.40 11.85
C LYS A 859 72.97 24.13 10.51
N LEU A 860 72.72 25.44 10.48
CA LEU A 860 72.87 26.26 9.26
C LEU A 860 73.98 27.29 9.43
N CYS A 861 73.83 28.21 10.40
CA CYS A 861 74.74 29.34 10.51
C CYS A 861 76.16 28.91 10.92
N TYR A 862 76.28 27.99 11.88
CA TYR A 862 77.58 27.52 12.39
C TYR A 862 78.42 26.83 11.32
N GLU A 863 77.81 26.07 10.42
CA GLU A 863 78.51 25.34 9.36
C GLU A 863 79.29 26.27 8.41
N CYS A 864 78.77 27.46 8.13
CA CYS A 864 79.43 28.43 7.26
C CYS A 864 80.17 29.54 8.00
N HIS A 865 79.72 29.91 9.21
CA HIS A 865 80.24 31.09 9.94
C HIS A 865 81.00 30.76 11.22
N GLY A 866 81.06 29.49 11.66
CA GLY A 866 81.81 29.08 12.85
C GLY A 866 81.46 29.93 14.08
N ILE A 867 82.49 30.43 14.78
CA ILE A 867 82.35 31.21 16.02
C ILE A 867 81.59 32.54 15.84
N ASP A 868 81.65 33.15 14.65
CA ASP A 868 80.97 34.42 14.34
C ASP A 868 79.44 34.28 14.35
N THR A 869 78.95 33.04 14.27
CA THR A 869 77.52 32.71 14.31
C THR A 869 76.79 33.33 15.49
N LEU A 870 77.40 33.40 16.68
CA LEU A 870 76.72 33.94 17.86
C LEU A 870 76.31 35.41 17.67
N PHE A 871 77.19 36.21 17.08
CA PHE A 871 76.95 37.64 16.83
C PHE A 871 76.12 37.86 15.56
N LEU A 872 76.44 37.14 14.48
CA LEU A 872 75.69 37.23 13.22
C LEU A 872 74.24 36.81 13.41
N TYR A 873 73.95 35.77 14.18
CA TYR A 873 72.59 35.31 14.43
C TYR A 873 71.74 36.35 15.18
N ARG A 874 72.33 37.08 16.14
CA ARG A 874 71.62 38.13 16.88
C ARG A 874 71.44 39.42 16.08
N TYR A 875 72.43 39.80 15.28
CA TYR A 875 72.49 41.12 14.62
C TYR A 875 72.39 41.06 13.10
N TYR A 876 71.95 39.93 12.52
CA TYR A 876 71.91 39.70 11.08
C TYR A 876 71.25 40.84 10.30
N HIS A 877 70.10 41.32 10.81
CA HIS A 877 69.29 42.34 10.15
C HIS A 877 69.74 43.78 10.44
N VAL A 878 70.80 43.98 11.22
CA VAL A 878 71.33 45.32 11.59
C VAL A 878 72.58 45.60 10.78
N THR A 879 72.48 46.46 9.75
CA THR A 879 73.55 46.70 8.78
C THR A 879 74.89 47.07 9.44
N LYS A 880 74.85 48.01 10.39
CA LYS A 880 76.03 48.53 11.09
C LYS A 880 76.74 47.44 11.90
N GLU A 881 75.99 46.61 12.62
CA GLU A 881 76.55 45.53 13.43
C GLU A 881 77.06 44.38 12.56
N ARG A 882 76.34 44.01 11.50
CA ARG A 882 76.78 43.02 10.51
C ARG A 882 78.11 43.41 9.84
N GLN A 883 78.30 44.69 9.53
CA GLN A 883 79.55 45.21 8.97
C GLN A 883 80.72 45.12 9.97
N LYS A 884 80.47 45.41 11.26
CA LYS A 884 81.50 45.28 12.30
C LYS A 884 81.94 43.83 12.51
N ILE A 885 81.00 42.89 12.52
CA ILE A 885 81.28 41.46 12.75
C ILE A 885 82.08 40.85 11.59
N LYS A 886 81.77 41.23 10.35
CA LYS A 886 82.47 40.69 9.16
C LYS A 886 83.83 41.35 8.87
N GLY A 887 84.21 42.40 9.61
CA GLY A 887 85.40 43.21 9.34
C GLY A 887 85.33 44.03 8.05
N HIS A 888 86.23 44.99 7.86
CA HIS A 888 86.38 45.81 6.64
C HIS A 888 86.99 45.02 5.46
N TYR A 889 86.50 43.80 5.17
CA TYR A 889 86.85 43.08 3.95
C TYR A 889 85.63 43.04 3.03
N SER A 890 85.54 44.05 2.17
CA SER A 890 84.84 43.92 0.89
C SER A 890 85.90 43.63 -0.17
N PRO A 891 85.94 42.43 -0.79
CA PRO A 891 86.35 42.38 -2.17
C PRO A 891 85.22 43.07 -2.94
N GLY A 892 85.49 44.27 -3.44
CA GLY A 892 84.59 44.97 -4.32
C GLY A 892 84.21 44.05 -5.49
N PHE A 893 82.92 43.79 -5.63
CA PHE A 893 82.34 43.54 -6.94
C PHE A 893 81.63 44.81 -7.36
N PRO A 894 81.96 45.37 -8.53
CA PRO A 894 81.37 46.62 -8.98
C PRO A 894 79.87 46.43 -9.18
N LEU A 895 79.09 47.34 -8.60
CA LEU A 895 77.77 47.67 -9.12
C LEU A 895 78.01 48.28 -10.51
N ASN A 896 77.77 47.52 -11.58
CA ASN A 896 77.64 48.07 -12.93
C ASN A 896 76.14 48.32 -13.22
N PRO A 897 75.81 49.35 -14.02
CA PRO A 897 74.58 50.15 -13.91
C PRO A 897 73.25 49.43 -14.15
#